data_AF-A0A818S3F1-F1
#
_entry.id   AF-A0A818S3F1-F1
#
_cell.length_a   1.000
_cell.length_b   1.000
_cell.length_c   1.000
_cell.angle_alpha   90.00
_cell.angle_beta   90.00
_cell.angle_gamma   90.00
#
_symmetry.space_group_name_H-M   'P 1'
#
loop_
_entity.id
_entity.type
_entity.pdbx_description
1 polymer ?
#
loop_
_entity_poly.entity_id
_entity_poly.type
_entity_poly.pdbx_seq_one_letter_code
_entity_poly.pdbx_strand_id
1 'polypeptide(L)'
;MYVSVVFLLIISNHMSWCQYDLTDLVSGTKMSVKDDMFVSVSNAFSNFAVLMYPFKNASSGGQKRCNLRYNTTDRYVHSVAVVGISKNSANGDQFMLVFAAEKMSTMTPYVCIGEISKSTCINHLQCTDVAPAGSPQQYFLIAVDSNGTFAYGFSSSFAFKLDIYANTMVLNLTTNDIWPSQGFIPHAIDVADTWAVIAGYGYSDVVKKDYATLGCLIDLSVLTNVSCLNLTYETTYLIPSNVVSYNELYELSVSIRGQKILVGVQRLSTFVCIEKQRSSLNVTNSYQLSYPDATSFGRVVQWADDTSIAVLVDNPYVTPWSTSEIFVYSERSVTLTTPVFAFPNSQQILGSRLSSPSFSRFGITNGGNMAILTDTGNILVVPLAPAGYVSAWVDTTALTFVFYFRQQLCIGGTYKNHSSLGSCQICGPRTMNPGTLLSGVLQCIPCSNSSSTSLCPLASLADVDSSKVPSYSQAVAYPETSDTTDMEDILLINVFQLSSDSRCLVISPIFWTMITIGICVSILVLMAAIKHCGCENFTKYRKRAKEIFKHTDIIGEGEMWAGGLATLSIFVLVGFSYWFSVSFIRRYPIEEITGPATFACDHSLVNAQFTSGLELLATPKSEEAQPLFDLLDAQTFYLTVELINTGFPCNSITAQENLVSSKYLSLAMNCSQSIPDAITSVTLPFPGHGTTIQVNMTGPYWIGAVRLCIRGNSHTNSNIALLELDFCQFYTTPNEAIGRITSIPISFVKNVNMTHALSDSDPNIYDGIWIPTFSKVVLSDEPYYVEFGNYLRYTSSLTVIKIALDERPFYIKNIEQPIVRMAELVFKAMLFTSLCIELFAFAFLIIKLVMIPVVRWILFLWKILYWKISKSDIQDSSRESKLNSSSSNGSQKLMLKLATDLTMVNETDTSISYRHQEGTQKKYSISNIELDSSTLISRL
;
A
#
# COMPACT_ATOMS: atom_id res chain seq x y z
N MET A 1 52.80 -12.35 -71.38
CA MET A 1 52.09 -12.93 -70.22
C MET A 1 51.27 -11.84 -69.53
N TYR A 2 50.13 -11.40 -70.10
CA TYR A 2 49.19 -10.48 -69.43
C TYR A 2 47.81 -10.36 -70.15
N VAL A 3 47.38 -11.39 -70.89
CA VAL A 3 46.16 -11.33 -71.74
C VAL A 3 45.12 -12.41 -71.36
N SER A 4 45.56 -13.56 -70.84
CA SER A 4 44.70 -14.72 -70.58
C SER A 4 43.76 -14.62 -69.37
N VAL A 5 43.86 -13.56 -68.55
CA VAL A 5 43.04 -13.42 -67.32
C VAL A 5 41.70 -12.73 -67.59
N VAL A 6 41.67 -11.74 -68.50
CA VAL A 6 40.44 -10.97 -68.80
C VAL A 6 39.39 -11.84 -69.49
N PHE A 7 39.82 -12.77 -70.36
CA PHE A 7 38.90 -13.61 -71.13
C PHE A 7 38.15 -14.67 -70.26
N LEU A 8 38.68 -15.01 -69.08
CA LEU A 8 38.04 -15.94 -68.15
C LEU A 8 36.91 -15.29 -67.32
N LEU A 9 36.98 -13.98 -67.07
CA LEU A 9 35.96 -13.22 -66.32
C LEU A 9 34.71 -12.86 -67.15
N ILE A 10 34.78 -12.95 -68.48
CA ILE A 10 33.66 -12.64 -69.37
C ILE A 10 32.78 -13.88 -69.63
N ILE A 11 33.36 -15.08 -69.60
CA ILE A 11 32.63 -16.32 -69.89
C ILE A 11 31.85 -16.85 -68.67
N SER A 12 32.26 -16.53 -67.43
CA SER A 12 31.51 -16.92 -66.23
C SER A 12 30.14 -16.26 -66.09
N ASN A 13 29.91 -15.11 -66.75
CA ASN A 13 28.66 -14.35 -66.64
C ASN A 13 27.55 -14.81 -67.62
N HIS A 14 27.79 -15.82 -68.45
CA HIS A 14 26.80 -16.35 -69.40
C HIS A 14 26.48 -17.84 -69.23
N MET A 15 26.93 -18.48 -68.15
CA MET A 15 26.30 -19.72 -67.67
C MET A 15 25.30 -19.41 -66.55
N SER A 16 24.18 -18.79 -66.95
CA SER A 16 22.95 -18.82 -66.17
C SER A 16 22.38 -20.25 -66.18
N TRP A 17 22.96 -21.13 -65.35
CA TRP A 17 22.22 -22.30 -64.87
C TRP A 17 20.96 -21.76 -64.20
N CYS A 18 19.78 -22.27 -64.59
CA CYS A 18 18.52 -21.94 -63.93
C CYS A 18 18.47 -22.65 -62.56
N GLN A 19 19.34 -22.22 -61.66
CA GLN A 19 19.15 -22.40 -60.23
C GLN A 19 17.96 -21.52 -59.85
N TYR A 20 16.76 -22.10 -59.88
CA TYR A 20 15.55 -21.46 -59.40
C TYR A 20 15.81 -21.04 -57.96
N ASP A 21 15.78 -19.73 -57.70
CA ASP A 21 15.99 -19.20 -56.36
C ASP A 21 14.71 -19.42 -55.54
N LEU A 22 14.62 -20.62 -54.96
CA LEU A 22 13.47 -21.10 -54.20
C LEU A 22 13.37 -20.45 -52.81
N THR A 23 14.23 -19.49 -52.49
CA THR A 23 14.30 -18.83 -51.17
C THR A 23 13.11 -17.91 -50.90
N ASP A 24 12.60 -17.21 -51.91
CA ASP A 24 11.52 -16.22 -51.80
C ASP A 24 10.09 -16.79 -51.93
N LEU A 25 9.92 -18.12 -51.99
CA LEU A 25 8.61 -18.75 -52.20
C LEU A 25 7.73 -18.85 -50.94
N VAL A 26 7.42 -17.66 -50.41
CA VAL A 26 6.23 -17.32 -49.63
C VAL A 26 6.09 -18.07 -48.30
N SER A 27 6.90 -17.66 -47.32
CA SER A 27 6.81 -18.08 -45.93
C SER A 27 5.57 -17.49 -45.22
N GLY A 28 4.51 -18.27 -45.07
CA GLY A 28 3.36 -17.86 -44.26
C GLY A 28 2.33 -18.96 -44.04
N THR A 29 2.16 -19.39 -42.79
CA THR A 29 1.09 -20.31 -42.42
C THR A 29 -0.25 -19.57 -42.42
N LYS A 30 -1.16 -19.94 -43.32
CA LYS A 30 -2.48 -19.31 -43.42
C LYS A 30 -3.50 -20.08 -42.58
N MET A 31 -4.56 -19.42 -42.09
CA MET A 31 -5.61 -20.05 -41.28
C MET A 31 -7.00 -19.49 -41.56
N SER A 32 -8.02 -20.30 -41.31
CA SER A 32 -9.44 -19.93 -41.35
C SER A 32 -10.22 -20.73 -40.29
N VAL A 33 -11.27 -20.14 -39.72
CA VAL A 33 -12.02 -20.72 -38.61
C VAL A 33 -13.52 -20.38 -38.66
N LYS A 34 -14.36 -21.37 -38.34
CA LYS A 34 -15.77 -21.24 -37.95
C LYS A 34 -16.01 -22.08 -36.70
N ASP A 35 -17.16 -21.92 -36.03
CA ASP A 35 -17.45 -22.61 -34.76
C ASP A 35 -17.33 -24.14 -34.82
N ASP A 36 -17.59 -24.72 -35.99
CA ASP A 36 -17.51 -26.17 -36.24
C ASP A 36 -16.16 -26.66 -36.78
N MET A 37 -15.26 -25.79 -37.25
CA MET A 37 -14.03 -26.21 -37.93
C MET A 37 -12.96 -25.11 -37.95
N PHE A 38 -11.73 -25.49 -37.59
CA PHE A 38 -10.51 -24.71 -37.80
C PHE A 38 -9.64 -25.41 -38.84
N VAL A 39 -9.00 -24.62 -39.71
CA VAL A 39 -7.97 -25.09 -40.65
C VAL A 39 -6.78 -24.14 -40.61
N SER A 40 -5.57 -24.68 -40.51
CA SER A 40 -4.35 -24.00 -40.95
C SER A 40 -3.64 -24.79 -42.05
N VAL A 41 -2.88 -24.09 -42.89
CA VAL A 41 -2.09 -24.65 -44.00
C VAL A 41 -0.67 -24.11 -43.96
N SER A 42 0.33 -25.00 -44.06
CA SER A 42 1.74 -24.61 -44.12
C SER A 42 2.40 -25.19 -45.37
N ASN A 43 2.92 -24.29 -46.22
CA ASN A 43 3.62 -24.67 -47.45
C ASN A 43 4.97 -25.35 -47.16
N ALA A 44 5.67 -24.94 -46.09
CA ALA A 44 6.93 -25.55 -45.65
C ALA A 44 6.83 -27.04 -45.28
N PHE A 45 5.63 -27.52 -44.93
CA PHE A 45 5.38 -28.93 -44.57
C PHE A 45 4.38 -29.64 -45.50
N SER A 46 3.96 -28.96 -46.59
CA SER A 46 2.93 -29.40 -47.55
C SER A 46 1.68 -29.99 -46.89
N ASN A 47 1.21 -29.37 -45.80
CA ASN A 47 0.15 -29.92 -44.95
C ASN A 47 -0.97 -28.93 -44.61
N PHE A 48 -2.16 -29.50 -44.36
CA PHE A 48 -3.25 -28.87 -43.63
C PHE A 48 -3.33 -29.49 -42.24
N ALA A 49 -3.43 -28.66 -41.20
CA ALA A 49 -3.86 -29.07 -39.87
C ALA A 49 -5.34 -28.68 -39.70
N VAL A 50 -6.21 -29.68 -39.69
CA VAL A 50 -7.67 -29.50 -39.60
C VAL A 50 -8.15 -29.95 -38.23
N LEU A 51 -8.93 -29.11 -37.55
CA LEU A 51 -9.54 -29.41 -36.26
C LEU A 51 -11.06 -29.27 -36.36
N MET A 52 -11.76 -30.38 -36.12
CA MET A 52 -13.21 -30.49 -36.21
C MET A 52 -13.85 -30.32 -34.82
N TYR A 53 -14.96 -29.60 -34.78
CA TYR A 53 -15.66 -29.16 -33.57
C TYR A 53 -14.77 -28.45 -32.53
N PRO A 54 -13.91 -27.48 -32.91
CA PRO A 54 -12.99 -26.83 -31.98
C PRO A 54 -13.69 -26.29 -30.73
N PHE A 55 -14.88 -25.69 -30.88
CA PHE A 55 -15.59 -25.02 -29.78
C PHE A 55 -16.89 -25.72 -29.32
N LYS A 56 -17.23 -26.89 -29.89
CA LYS A 56 -18.49 -27.59 -29.58
C LYS A 56 -18.24 -28.98 -28.99
N ASN A 57 -18.89 -29.28 -27.87
CA ASN A 57 -19.03 -30.64 -27.36
C ASN A 57 -19.99 -31.45 -28.24
N ALA A 58 -19.51 -31.94 -29.38
CA ALA A 58 -20.27 -32.82 -30.26
C ALA A 58 -20.58 -34.15 -29.55
N SER A 59 -21.87 -34.50 -29.48
CA SER A 59 -22.37 -35.76 -28.92
C SER A 59 -21.80 -37.00 -29.63
N SER A 60 -21.40 -36.86 -30.89
CA SER A 60 -20.68 -37.86 -31.70
C SER A 60 -19.16 -37.83 -31.45
N GLY A 61 -18.73 -38.12 -30.22
CA GLY A 61 -17.32 -38.42 -29.91
C GLY A 61 -16.34 -37.23 -29.88
N GLY A 62 -16.81 -36.01 -29.60
CA GLY A 62 -15.94 -34.88 -29.27
C GLY A 62 -15.13 -34.26 -30.42
N GLN A 63 -14.08 -33.51 -30.05
CA GLN A 63 -13.13 -32.85 -30.95
C GLN A 63 -12.21 -33.85 -31.66
N LYS A 64 -11.80 -33.56 -32.90
CA LYS A 64 -10.78 -34.37 -33.60
C LYS A 64 -9.89 -33.54 -34.51
N ARG A 65 -8.57 -33.79 -34.45
CA ARG A 65 -7.58 -33.26 -35.39
C ARG A 65 -7.28 -34.28 -36.49
N CYS A 66 -7.21 -33.80 -37.73
CA CYS A 66 -6.69 -34.51 -38.90
C CYS A 66 -5.52 -33.70 -39.48
N ASN A 67 -4.39 -34.35 -39.74
CA ASN A 67 -3.28 -33.76 -40.50
C ASN A 67 -3.33 -34.33 -41.92
N LEU A 68 -3.58 -33.49 -42.93
CA LEU A 68 -3.70 -33.90 -44.33
C LEU A 68 -2.49 -33.39 -45.12
N ARG A 69 -1.88 -34.22 -45.97
CA ARG A 69 -0.87 -33.77 -46.93
C ARG A 69 -1.52 -33.53 -48.28
N TYR A 70 -1.25 -32.38 -48.91
CA TYR A 70 -1.53 -32.21 -50.34
C TYR A 70 -0.28 -32.67 -51.12
N ASN A 71 -0.42 -33.81 -51.77
CA ASN A 71 0.71 -34.67 -52.09
C ASN A 71 1.47 -34.28 -53.38
N THR A 72 2.21 -33.16 -53.36
CA THR A 72 3.31 -32.83 -54.30
C THR A 72 4.05 -31.59 -53.80
N THR A 73 5.39 -31.55 -53.94
CA THR A 73 6.21 -30.32 -53.80
C THR A 73 5.88 -29.24 -54.83
N ASP A 74 5.17 -29.61 -55.90
CA ASP A 74 4.78 -28.74 -57.02
C ASP A 74 3.53 -27.87 -56.75
N ARG A 75 3.04 -27.83 -55.51
CA ARG A 75 1.82 -27.09 -55.15
C ARG A 75 2.09 -26.06 -54.08
N TYR A 76 1.69 -24.82 -54.34
CA TYR A 76 1.71 -23.74 -53.36
C TYR A 76 0.28 -23.31 -53.02
N VAL A 77 -0.08 -23.27 -51.73
CA VAL A 77 -1.41 -22.84 -51.26
C VAL A 77 -1.35 -21.39 -50.79
N HIS A 78 -2.07 -20.52 -51.51
CA HIS A 78 -2.13 -19.08 -51.28
C HIS A 78 -3.09 -18.70 -50.15
N SER A 79 -4.27 -19.32 -50.12
CA SER A 79 -5.29 -19.05 -49.10
C SER A 79 -6.25 -20.23 -48.92
N VAL A 80 -6.94 -20.28 -47.77
CA VAL A 80 -7.87 -21.34 -47.39
C VAL A 80 -9.05 -20.75 -46.64
N ALA A 81 -10.26 -21.25 -46.91
CA ALA A 81 -11.51 -20.83 -46.28
C ALA A 81 -12.30 -22.04 -45.78
N VAL A 82 -12.83 -21.94 -44.56
CA VAL A 82 -13.70 -22.96 -43.95
C VAL A 82 -15.14 -22.79 -44.46
N VAL A 83 -15.71 -23.85 -45.05
CA VAL A 83 -17.15 -23.88 -45.36
C VAL A 83 -17.92 -24.20 -44.08
N GLY A 84 -17.53 -25.30 -43.40
CA GLY A 84 -18.16 -25.82 -42.19
C GLY A 84 -18.47 -27.31 -42.28
N ILE A 85 -19.60 -27.73 -41.69
CA ILE A 85 -20.18 -29.06 -41.91
C ILE A 85 -20.84 -29.10 -43.31
N SER A 86 -20.69 -30.21 -44.05
CA SER A 86 -21.37 -30.38 -45.33
C SER A 86 -22.90 -30.41 -45.17
N LYS A 87 -23.65 -29.69 -46.01
CA LYS A 87 -25.13 -29.67 -45.98
C LYS A 87 -25.76 -31.06 -46.15
N ASN A 88 -25.04 -32.00 -46.75
CA ASN A 88 -25.49 -33.39 -46.95
C ASN A 88 -25.13 -34.32 -45.76
N SER A 89 -24.39 -33.83 -44.76
CA SER A 89 -23.84 -34.63 -43.66
C SER A 89 -24.82 -34.76 -42.48
N ALA A 90 -25.79 -35.68 -42.60
CA ALA A 90 -26.86 -35.92 -41.61
C ALA A 90 -26.40 -36.02 -40.13
N ASN A 91 -25.19 -36.53 -39.87
CA ASN A 91 -24.64 -36.71 -38.51
C ASN A 91 -23.51 -35.72 -38.13
N GLY A 92 -23.16 -34.77 -39.02
CA GLY A 92 -21.98 -33.91 -38.84
C GLY A 92 -20.61 -34.60 -38.99
N ASP A 93 -20.57 -35.75 -39.68
CA ASP A 93 -19.35 -36.54 -39.92
C ASP A 93 -18.54 -36.11 -41.16
N GLN A 94 -19.04 -35.21 -42.02
CA GLN A 94 -18.28 -34.64 -43.13
C GLN A 94 -18.14 -33.12 -43.02
N PHE A 95 -16.90 -32.65 -43.17
CA PHE A 95 -16.51 -31.26 -43.14
C PHE A 95 -16.00 -30.79 -44.50
N MET A 96 -16.20 -29.51 -44.82
CA MET A 96 -15.80 -28.92 -46.09
C MET A 96 -14.93 -27.68 -45.89
N LEU A 97 -13.86 -27.61 -46.68
CA LEU A 97 -13.02 -26.42 -46.87
C LEU A 97 -12.85 -26.15 -48.36
N VAL A 98 -12.47 -24.92 -48.71
CA VAL A 98 -12.03 -24.56 -50.07
C VAL A 98 -10.68 -23.87 -49.96
N PHE A 99 -9.75 -24.15 -50.88
CA PHE A 99 -8.46 -23.47 -50.92
C PHE A 99 -8.07 -23.05 -52.34
N ALA A 100 -7.38 -21.91 -52.41
CA ALA A 100 -6.81 -21.34 -53.61
C ALA A 100 -5.30 -21.61 -53.64
N ALA A 101 -4.81 -22.11 -54.76
CA ALA A 101 -3.45 -22.62 -54.88
C ALA A 101 -2.94 -22.55 -56.32
N GLU A 102 -1.66 -22.86 -56.51
CA GLU A 102 -0.97 -22.79 -57.80
C GLU A 102 -0.07 -24.01 -58.02
N LYS A 103 0.02 -24.48 -59.27
CA LYS A 103 1.00 -25.48 -59.72
C LYS A 103 2.29 -24.75 -60.09
N MET A 104 3.37 -24.98 -59.36
CA MET A 104 4.61 -24.21 -59.52
C MET A 104 5.31 -24.48 -60.86
N SER A 105 5.27 -25.72 -61.34
CA SER A 105 5.86 -26.15 -62.61
C SER A 105 5.18 -25.55 -63.85
N THR A 106 3.89 -25.21 -63.76
CA THR A 106 3.10 -24.69 -64.90
C THR A 106 2.54 -23.29 -64.67
N MET A 107 2.83 -22.64 -63.54
CA MET A 107 2.28 -21.34 -63.12
C MET A 107 0.78 -21.25 -63.41
N THR A 108 0.03 -22.24 -62.89
CA THR A 108 -1.40 -22.45 -63.18
C THR A 108 -2.20 -22.36 -61.89
N PRO A 109 -3.02 -21.31 -61.70
CA PRO A 109 -3.86 -21.16 -60.52
C PRO A 109 -5.07 -22.08 -60.59
N TYR A 110 -5.38 -22.72 -59.47
CA TYR A 110 -6.51 -23.63 -59.32
C TYR A 110 -7.19 -23.45 -57.97
N VAL A 111 -8.47 -23.81 -57.91
CA VAL A 111 -9.25 -23.88 -56.67
C VAL A 111 -9.57 -25.34 -56.37
N CYS A 112 -9.47 -25.75 -55.11
CA CYS A 112 -9.89 -27.08 -54.67
C CYS A 112 -10.96 -27.01 -53.57
N ILE A 113 -12.00 -27.81 -53.70
CA ILE A 113 -12.95 -28.15 -52.65
C ILE A 113 -12.44 -29.42 -51.97
N GLY A 114 -12.28 -29.35 -50.65
CA GLY A 114 -11.82 -30.47 -49.82
C GLY A 114 -12.92 -30.94 -48.87
N GLU A 115 -13.48 -32.12 -49.12
CA GLU A 115 -14.32 -32.83 -48.17
C GLU A 115 -13.46 -33.70 -47.25
N ILE A 116 -13.78 -33.75 -45.95
CA ILE A 116 -12.98 -34.50 -44.96
C ILE A 116 -13.92 -35.23 -44.00
N SER A 117 -13.73 -36.54 -43.87
CA SER A 117 -14.52 -37.36 -42.92
C SER A 117 -13.93 -37.30 -41.51
N LYS A 118 -14.78 -37.02 -40.51
CA LYS A 118 -14.44 -37.02 -39.08
C LYS A 118 -14.01 -38.40 -38.61
N SER A 119 -14.70 -39.46 -38.99
CA SER A 119 -14.38 -40.81 -38.51
C SER A 119 -13.02 -41.29 -39.01
N THR A 120 -12.70 -41.10 -40.29
CA THR A 120 -11.48 -41.66 -40.92
C THR A 120 -10.31 -40.68 -41.07
N CYS A 121 -10.53 -39.36 -41.00
CA CYS A 121 -9.58 -38.34 -41.48
C CYS A 121 -9.16 -38.47 -42.96
N ILE A 122 -9.89 -39.25 -43.77
CA ILE A 122 -9.68 -39.27 -45.22
C ILE A 122 -10.27 -37.99 -45.82
N ASN A 123 -9.54 -37.38 -46.75
CA ASN A 123 -9.99 -36.25 -47.54
C ASN A 123 -10.25 -36.64 -49.01
N HIS A 124 -11.29 -36.05 -49.59
CA HIS A 124 -11.53 -36.06 -51.03
C HIS A 124 -11.32 -34.64 -51.56
N LEU A 125 -10.44 -34.49 -52.56
CA LEU A 125 -10.11 -33.20 -53.16
C LEU A 125 -10.64 -33.15 -54.59
N GLN A 126 -11.61 -32.28 -54.87
CA GLN A 126 -11.98 -31.91 -56.23
C GLN A 126 -11.30 -30.58 -56.56
N CYS A 127 -10.62 -30.49 -57.70
CA CYS A 127 -9.83 -29.32 -58.07
C CYS A 127 -10.11 -28.88 -59.50
N THR A 128 -10.23 -27.57 -59.69
CA THR A 128 -10.64 -26.93 -60.94
C THR A 128 -9.63 -25.82 -61.26
N ASP A 129 -9.02 -25.87 -62.44
CA ASP A 129 -8.09 -24.84 -62.90
C ASP A 129 -8.87 -23.56 -63.27
N VAL A 130 -8.38 -22.39 -62.82
CA VAL A 130 -9.14 -21.12 -62.84
C VAL A 130 -8.77 -20.22 -64.01
N ALA A 131 -7.50 -20.23 -64.40
CA ALA A 131 -6.94 -19.43 -65.48
C ALA A 131 -5.85 -20.22 -66.24
N PRO A 132 -5.55 -19.90 -67.51
CA PRO A 132 -4.51 -20.58 -68.27
C PRO A 132 -3.11 -20.39 -67.66
N ALA A 133 -2.23 -21.35 -67.95
CA ALA A 133 -0.83 -21.37 -67.53
C ALA A 133 -0.03 -20.14 -68.01
N GLY A 134 0.93 -19.70 -67.20
CA GLY A 134 1.98 -18.76 -67.62
C GLY A 134 1.98 -17.38 -66.96
N SER A 135 1.16 -17.16 -65.94
CA SER A 135 1.31 -15.99 -65.06
C SER A 135 1.25 -16.45 -63.59
N PRO A 136 2.34 -16.31 -62.80
CA PRO A 136 2.33 -16.71 -61.41
C PRO A 136 1.55 -15.70 -60.56
N GLN A 137 0.74 -16.17 -59.64
CA GLN A 137 -0.09 -15.32 -58.79
C GLN A 137 0.65 -15.06 -57.48
N GLN A 138 1.05 -13.81 -57.22
CA GLN A 138 1.74 -13.44 -55.97
C GLN A 138 0.78 -13.43 -54.76
N TYR A 139 -0.48 -13.07 -55.01
CA TYR A 139 -1.57 -13.16 -54.04
C TYR A 139 -2.82 -13.71 -54.74
N PHE A 140 -3.36 -14.82 -54.22
CA PHE A 140 -4.62 -15.40 -54.68
C PHE A 140 -5.49 -15.69 -53.44
N LEU A 141 -6.47 -14.82 -53.23
CA LEU A 141 -7.36 -14.84 -52.07
C LEU A 141 -8.60 -15.70 -52.34
N ILE A 142 -9.12 -16.34 -51.29
CA ILE A 142 -10.40 -17.05 -51.31
C ILE A 142 -11.19 -16.80 -50.03
N ALA A 143 -12.48 -16.59 -50.17
CA ALA A 143 -13.44 -16.49 -49.09
C ALA A 143 -14.74 -17.24 -49.46
N VAL A 144 -15.59 -17.50 -48.46
CA VAL A 144 -16.82 -18.28 -48.61
C VAL A 144 -17.95 -17.50 -47.93
N ASP A 145 -19.15 -17.52 -48.52
CA ASP A 145 -20.33 -16.86 -47.94
C ASP A 145 -20.72 -17.43 -46.56
N SER A 146 -21.50 -16.64 -45.81
CA SER A 146 -22.11 -17.02 -44.54
C SER A 146 -22.80 -18.39 -44.62
N ASN A 147 -23.56 -18.62 -45.69
CA ASN A 147 -24.33 -19.85 -45.94
C ASN A 147 -23.51 -21.03 -46.48
N GLY A 148 -22.20 -20.87 -46.72
CA GLY A 148 -21.31 -21.95 -47.20
C GLY A 148 -21.74 -22.55 -48.54
N THR A 149 -22.24 -21.72 -49.47
CA THR A 149 -22.78 -22.09 -50.79
C THR A 149 -21.84 -21.70 -51.93
N PHE A 150 -21.22 -20.52 -51.83
CA PHE A 150 -20.37 -19.94 -52.86
C PHE A 150 -18.99 -19.60 -52.30
N ALA A 151 -17.95 -20.05 -53.01
CA ALA A 151 -16.59 -19.58 -52.81
C ALA A 151 -16.30 -18.46 -53.81
N TYR A 152 -15.69 -17.39 -53.35
CA TYR A 152 -15.27 -16.26 -54.17
C TYR A 152 -13.75 -16.16 -54.13
N GLY A 153 -13.13 -16.16 -55.31
CA GLY A 153 -11.68 -16.08 -55.45
C GLY A 153 -11.26 -14.81 -56.19
N PHE A 154 -10.20 -14.16 -55.74
CA PHE A 154 -9.72 -12.89 -56.27
C PHE A 154 -8.19 -12.87 -56.38
N SER A 155 -7.68 -12.30 -57.46
CA SER A 155 -6.26 -12.09 -57.74
C SER A 155 -6.05 -10.76 -58.48
N SER A 156 -4.80 -10.43 -58.81
CA SER A 156 -4.43 -9.31 -59.69
C SER A 156 -4.78 -9.54 -61.17
N SER A 157 -5.07 -10.79 -61.58
CA SER A 157 -5.35 -11.16 -62.98
C SER A 157 -6.78 -11.67 -63.27
N PHE A 158 -7.48 -12.23 -62.28
CA PHE A 158 -8.86 -12.72 -62.41
C PHE A 158 -9.67 -12.59 -61.10
N ALA A 159 -10.99 -12.72 -61.19
CA ALA A 159 -11.85 -13.09 -60.06
C ALA A 159 -13.00 -14.01 -60.48
N PHE A 160 -13.52 -14.81 -59.55
CA PHE A 160 -14.56 -15.80 -59.83
C PHE A 160 -15.56 -16.02 -58.69
N LYS A 161 -16.68 -16.66 -59.05
CA LYS A 161 -17.68 -17.24 -58.16
C LYS A 161 -17.84 -18.73 -58.47
N LEU A 162 -17.57 -19.58 -57.49
CA LEU A 162 -17.66 -21.04 -57.56
C LEU A 162 -18.84 -21.53 -56.71
N ASP A 163 -19.75 -22.32 -57.28
CA ASP A 163 -20.73 -23.09 -56.50
C ASP A 163 -20.02 -24.29 -55.86
N ILE A 164 -20.08 -24.39 -54.53
CA ILE A 164 -19.35 -25.39 -53.74
C ILE A 164 -19.98 -26.79 -53.83
N TYR A 165 -21.28 -26.89 -54.13
CA TYR A 165 -22.00 -28.17 -54.17
C TYR A 165 -22.14 -28.72 -55.59
N ALA A 166 -22.22 -27.86 -56.60
CA ALA A 166 -22.13 -28.24 -58.00
C ALA A 166 -20.68 -28.39 -58.49
N ASN A 167 -19.69 -27.80 -57.79
CA ASN A 167 -18.31 -27.62 -58.25
C ASN A 167 -18.25 -26.99 -59.66
N THR A 168 -19.03 -25.92 -59.87
CA THR A 168 -19.10 -25.20 -61.14
C THR A 168 -18.79 -23.71 -60.97
N MET A 169 -17.98 -23.18 -61.89
CA MET A 169 -17.69 -21.76 -61.97
C MET A 169 -18.92 -21.04 -62.54
N VAL A 170 -19.58 -20.23 -61.71
CA VAL A 170 -20.80 -19.46 -62.03
C VAL A 170 -20.44 -18.15 -62.72
N LEU A 171 -19.33 -17.53 -62.31
CA LEU A 171 -18.72 -16.35 -62.94
C LEU A 171 -17.20 -16.53 -62.95
N ASN A 172 -16.54 -16.10 -64.02
CA ASN A 172 -15.09 -15.93 -64.10
C ASN A 172 -14.82 -14.69 -64.97
N LEU A 173 -14.03 -13.75 -64.46
CA LEU A 173 -13.84 -12.41 -65.03
C LEU A 173 -12.35 -12.03 -65.04
N THR A 174 -11.95 -11.20 -65.99
CA THR A 174 -10.58 -10.67 -66.06
C THR A 174 -10.49 -9.34 -65.29
N THR A 175 -9.32 -8.97 -64.79
CA THR A 175 -9.23 -7.79 -63.89
C THR A 175 -9.43 -6.43 -64.55
N ASN A 176 -9.42 -6.37 -65.90
CA ASN A 176 -9.93 -5.20 -66.64
C ASN A 176 -11.42 -4.93 -66.37
N ASP A 177 -12.17 -5.95 -65.98
CA ASP A 177 -13.61 -5.89 -65.73
C ASP A 177 -13.96 -5.59 -64.25
N ILE A 178 -12.95 -5.55 -63.37
CA ILE A 178 -13.11 -5.58 -61.90
C ILE A 178 -12.42 -4.40 -61.22
N TRP A 179 -11.12 -4.17 -61.45
CA TRP A 179 -10.35 -3.21 -60.66
C TRP A 179 -10.40 -1.80 -61.29
N PRO A 180 -10.80 -0.75 -60.55
CA PRO A 180 -10.95 0.60 -61.11
C PRO A 180 -9.61 1.29 -61.44
N SER A 181 -8.48 0.67 -61.12
CA SER A 181 -7.15 1.08 -61.55
C SER A 181 -6.30 -0.11 -61.98
N GLN A 182 -5.49 0.08 -63.02
CA GLN A 182 -4.50 -0.93 -63.42
C GLN A 182 -3.48 -1.12 -62.29
N GLY A 183 -3.18 -2.37 -61.93
CA GLY A 183 -2.15 -2.69 -60.93
C GLY A 183 -2.61 -2.69 -59.47
N PHE A 184 -3.91 -2.79 -59.19
CA PHE A 184 -4.36 -3.17 -57.84
C PHE A 184 -3.96 -4.62 -57.51
N ILE A 185 -3.44 -4.84 -56.31
CA ILE A 185 -2.99 -6.13 -55.80
C ILE A 185 -3.77 -6.45 -54.51
N PRO A 186 -4.62 -7.50 -54.48
CA PRO A 186 -5.45 -7.81 -53.32
C PRO A 186 -4.65 -8.61 -52.27
N HIS A 187 -4.57 -8.11 -51.04
CA HIS A 187 -3.81 -8.74 -49.94
C HIS A 187 -4.72 -9.41 -48.89
N ALA A 188 -5.93 -8.89 -48.67
CA ALA A 188 -6.90 -9.47 -47.74
C ALA A 188 -8.35 -9.28 -48.20
N ILE A 189 -9.23 -10.18 -47.78
CA ILE A 189 -10.65 -10.22 -48.13
C ILE A 189 -11.47 -10.63 -46.90
N ASP A 190 -12.68 -10.09 -46.78
CA ASP A 190 -13.77 -10.72 -46.02
C ASP A 190 -15.11 -10.59 -46.77
N VAL A 191 -16.07 -11.47 -46.46
CA VAL A 191 -17.31 -11.69 -47.23
C VAL A 191 -18.55 -11.66 -46.34
N ALA A 192 -19.51 -10.82 -46.70
CA ALA A 192 -20.88 -10.83 -46.22
C ALA A 192 -21.84 -11.44 -47.27
N ASP A 193 -23.12 -11.59 -46.92
CA ASP A 193 -24.13 -12.34 -47.71
C ASP A 193 -24.22 -11.95 -49.20
N THR A 194 -24.05 -10.66 -49.52
CA THR A 194 -24.23 -10.11 -50.87
C THR A 194 -23.07 -9.20 -51.32
N TRP A 195 -22.07 -8.99 -50.47
CA TRP A 195 -20.97 -8.05 -50.74
C TRP A 195 -19.69 -8.46 -50.01
N ALA A 196 -18.55 -8.05 -50.53
CA ALA A 196 -17.24 -8.25 -49.92
C ALA A 196 -16.50 -6.92 -49.77
N VAL A 197 -15.49 -6.90 -48.89
CA VAL A 197 -14.44 -5.87 -48.92
C VAL A 197 -13.10 -6.55 -49.14
N ILE A 198 -12.34 -6.02 -50.08
CA ILE A 198 -10.99 -6.46 -50.42
C ILE A 198 -10.03 -5.31 -50.15
N ALA A 199 -9.08 -5.54 -49.25
CA ALA A 199 -8.00 -4.61 -48.97
C ALA A 199 -6.75 -5.01 -49.76
N GLY A 200 -6.05 -4.02 -50.28
CA GLY A 200 -4.86 -4.22 -51.08
C GLY A 200 -4.14 -2.92 -51.38
N TYR A 201 -3.20 -2.97 -52.30
CA TYR A 201 -2.44 -1.81 -52.74
C TYR A 201 -2.73 -1.51 -54.21
N GLY A 202 -3.01 -0.26 -54.53
CA GLY A 202 -3.15 0.22 -55.91
C GLY A 202 -2.43 1.55 -56.08
N TYR A 203 -2.21 1.98 -57.33
CA TYR A 203 -1.50 3.24 -57.57
C TYR A 203 -2.34 4.46 -57.13
N SER A 204 -1.76 5.31 -56.27
CA SER A 204 -2.25 6.68 -56.05
C SER A 204 -1.80 7.63 -57.16
N ASP A 205 -0.66 7.34 -57.80
CA ASP A 205 -0.17 8.04 -58.99
C ASP A 205 0.34 7.01 -60.01
N VAL A 206 -0.42 6.80 -61.08
CA VAL A 206 -0.13 5.81 -62.14
C VAL A 206 1.16 6.15 -62.91
N VAL A 207 1.56 7.42 -62.95
CA VAL A 207 2.76 7.88 -63.67
C VAL A 207 4.01 7.61 -62.84
N LYS A 208 3.96 7.86 -61.52
CA LYS A 208 5.07 7.59 -60.59
C LYS A 208 5.16 6.13 -60.14
N LYS A 209 4.04 5.40 -60.20
CA LYS A 209 3.84 4.09 -59.56
C LYS A 209 3.90 4.13 -58.02
N ASP A 210 3.52 5.27 -57.45
CA ASP A 210 3.33 5.40 -56.00
C ASP A 210 2.11 4.56 -55.60
N TYR A 211 2.28 3.61 -54.68
CA TYR A 211 1.20 2.79 -54.13
C TYR A 211 0.55 3.45 -52.92
N ALA A 212 -0.76 3.22 -52.76
CA ALA A 212 -1.52 3.54 -51.54
C ALA A 212 -2.37 2.33 -51.11
N THR A 213 -2.68 2.26 -49.82
CA THR A 213 -3.55 1.23 -49.24
C THR A 213 -5.01 1.54 -49.57
N LEU A 214 -5.67 0.66 -50.32
CA LEU A 214 -7.06 0.82 -50.75
C LEU A 214 -7.95 -0.29 -50.15
N GLY A 215 -9.17 0.09 -49.78
CA GLY A 215 -10.25 -0.85 -49.46
C GLY A 215 -11.34 -0.75 -50.52
N CYS A 216 -11.66 -1.87 -51.16
CA CYS A 216 -12.60 -1.95 -52.28
C CYS A 216 -13.84 -2.77 -51.89
N LEU A 217 -15.01 -2.14 -51.93
CA LEU A 217 -16.32 -2.77 -51.77
C LEU A 217 -16.76 -3.39 -53.10
N ILE A 218 -17.21 -4.65 -53.07
CA ILE A 218 -17.62 -5.41 -54.25
C ILE A 218 -19.02 -6.02 -54.05
N ASP A 219 -19.87 -5.92 -55.07
CA ASP A 219 -21.15 -6.65 -55.15
C ASP A 219 -20.93 -8.11 -55.62
N LEU A 220 -21.32 -9.09 -54.80
CA LEU A 220 -21.09 -10.52 -55.06
C LEU A 220 -22.11 -11.19 -56.01
N SER A 221 -23.07 -10.42 -56.53
CA SER A 221 -23.98 -10.86 -57.59
C SER A 221 -23.39 -10.68 -58.99
N VAL A 222 -22.57 -9.64 -59.21
CA VAL A 222 -22.00 -9.26 -60.52
C VAL A 222 -20.48 -9.12 -60.56
N LEU A 223 -19.80 -8.97 -59.41
CA LEU A 223 -18.34 -8.82 -59.25
C LEU A 223 -17.68 -7.59 -59.91
N THR A 224 -18.32 -6.92 -60.88
CA THR A 224 -17.80 -5.76 -61.62
C THR A 224 -18.10 -4.40 -60.99
N ASN A 225 -19.08 -4.33 -60.08
CA ASN A 225 -19.49 -3.08 -59.43
C ASN A 225 -18.63 -2.81 -58.20
N VAL A 226 -17.43 -2.26 -58.42
CA VAL A 226 -16.39 -2.07 -57.39
C VAL A 226 -16.22 -0.59 -57.03
N SER A 227 -16.32 -0.26 -55.74
CA SER A 227 -16.02 1.09 -55.22
C SER A 227 -14.88 1.05 -54.21
N CYS A 228 -13.74 1.70 -54.55
CA CYS A 228 -12.54 1.74 -53.73
C CYS A 228 -12.35 3.07 -52.99
N LEU A 229 -11.74 3.00 -51.81
CA LEU A 229 -11.44 4.13 -50.94
C LEU A 229 -10.00 4.04 -50.42
N ASN A 230 -9.27 5.16 -50.40
CA ASN A 230 -7.96 5.24 -49.74
C ASN A 230 -8.14 5.09 -48.22
N LEU A 231 -7.43 4.13 -47.63
CA LEU A 231 -7.54 3.84 -46.19
C LEU A 231 -6.60 4.69 -45.34
N THR A 232 -5.52 5.17 -45.94
CA THR A 232 -4.47 5.95 -45.26
C THR A 232 -4.19 7.24 -46.03
N TYR A 233 -4.06 8.35 -45.30
CA TYR A 233 -3.70 9.66 -45.88
C TYR A 233 -2.22 9.75 -46.25
N GLU A 234 -1.36 8.93 -45.62
CA GLU A 234 0.03 8.81 -46.01
C GLU A 234 0.22 7.82 -47.17
N THR A 235 1.00 8.26 -48.16
CA THR A 235 1.59 7.45 -49.24
C THR A 235 3.06 7.10 -48.92
N THR A 236 3.42 7.01 -47.63
CA THR A 236 4.80 7.04 -47.15
C THR A 236 5.59 5.76 -47.48
N TYR A 237 6.39 5.85 -48.55
CA TYR A 237 7.51 4.95 -48.85
C TYR A 237 7.14 3.45 -48.90
N LEU A 238 6.03 3.11 -49.56
CA LEU A 238 5.79 1.74 -50.01
C LEU A 238 6.75 1.41 -51.15
N ILE A 239 7.61 0.40 -50.96
CA ILE A 239 8.63 0.03 -51.95
C ILE A 239 7.96 -0.84 -53.03
N PRO A 240 7.90 -0.44 -54.32
CA PRO A 240 7.10 -1.14 -55.33
C PRO A 240 7.42 -2.63 -55.50
N SER A 241 8.69 -3.04 -55.36
CA SER A 241 9.07 -4.46 -55.39
C SER A 241 8.35 -5.27 -54.30
N ASN A 242 8.27 -4.72 -53.09
CA ASN A 242 7.78 -5.41 -51.89
C ASN A 242 6.24 -5.37 -51.77
N VAL A 243 5.58 -4.62 -52.66
CA VAL A 243 4.12 -4.66 -52.87
C VAL A 243 3.75 -5.69 -53.93
N VAL A 244 4.61 -5.88 -54.94
CA VAL A 244 4.38 -6.80 -56.06
C VAL A 244 4.82 -8.23 -55.73
N SER A 245 5.86 -8.43 -54.93
CA SER A 245 6.20 -9.73 -54.33
C SER A 245 5.61 -9.90 -52.93
N TYR A 246 5.53 -11.13 -52.45
CA TYR A 246 5.13 -11.40 -51.07
C TYR A 246 6.13 -10.82 -50.06
N ASN A 247 5.64 -10.01 -49.13
CA ASN A 247 6.41 -9.49 -48.00
C ASN A 247 5.53 -9.42 -46.76
N GLU A 248 5.96 -10.00 -45.63
CA GLU A 248 5.09 -10.11 -44.45
C GLU A 248 4.73 -8.75 -43.84
N LEU A 249 5.60 -7.73 -43.96
CA LEU A 249 5.32 -6.37 -43.47
C LEU A 249 4.17 -5.69 -44.25
N TYR A 250 3.85 -6.20 -45.43
CA TYR A 250 2.77 -5.74 -46.30
C TYR A 250 1.55 -6.67 -46.23
N GLU A 251 1.48 -7.62 -45.27
CA GLU A 251 0.20 -8.31 -45.00
C GLU A 251 -0.84 -7.31 -44.47
N LEU A 252 -2.03 -7.37 -45.07
CA LEU A 252 -3.23 -6.69 -44.60
C LEU A 252 -4.14 -7.70 -43.90
N SER A 253 -5.09 -7.21 -43.11
CA SER A 253 -6.19 -8.01 -42.58
C SER A 253 -7.51 -7.26 -42.73
N VAL A 254 -8.61 -7.99 -42.97
CA VAL A 254 -9.98 -7.45 -43.10
C VAL A 254 -10.90 -8.24 -42.19
N SER A 255 -11.88 -7.56 -41.57
CA SER A 255 -12.95 -8.23 -40.82
C SER A 255 -14.25 -7.43 -40.87
N ILE A 256 -15.33 -8.05 -41.32
CA ILE A 256 -16.67 -7.47 -41.47
C ILE A 256 -17.58 -7.90 -40.31
N ARG A 257 -18.35 -6.95 -39.77
CA ARG A 257 -19.41 -7.22 -38.80
C ARG A 257 -20.58 -6.28 -38.99
N GLY A 258 -21.71 -6.81 -39.47
CA GLY A 258 -22.85 -5.99 -39.88
C GLY A 258 -22.50 -5.10 -41.08
N GLN A 259 -22.57 -3.78 -40.90
CA GLN A 259 -22.12 -2.78 -41.90
C GLN A 259 -20.72 -2.22 -41.60
N LYS A 260 -20.08 -2.65 -40.50
CA LYS A 260 -18.75 -2.18 -40.10
C LYS A 260 -17.67 -3.09 -40.67
N ILE A 261 -16.55 -2.50 -41.07
CA ILE A 261 -15.36 -3.20 -41.54
C ILE A 261 -14.14 -2.68 -40.79
N LEU A 262 -13.26 -3.58 -40.38
CA LEU A 262 -11.90 -3.29 -39.93
C LEU A 262 -10.93 -3.60 -41.05
N VAL A 263 -9.92 -2.75 -41.25
CA VAL A 263 -8.75 -3.08 -42.07
C VAL A 263 -7.47 -2.79 -41.29
N GLY A 264 -6.65 -3.81 -41.06
CA GLY A 264 -5.33 -3.70 -40.45
C GLY A 264 -4.23 -3.53 -41.50
N VAL A 265 -3.25 -2.66 -41.21
CA VAL A 265 -2.16 -2.29 -42.13
C VAL A 265 -0.82 -2.36 -41.39
N GLN A 266 -0.20 -3.55 -41.35
CA GLN A 266 1.01 -3.80 -40.54
C GLN A 266 2.15 -2.82 -40.84
N ARG A 267 2.39 -2.51 -42.13
CA ARG A 267 3.49 -1.61 -42.55
C ARG A 267 3.50 -0.25 -41.86
N LEU A 268 2.33 0.27 -41.47
CA LEU A 268 2.16 1.60 -40.89
C LEU A 268 1.86 1.56 -39.39
N SER A 269 1.79 0.35 -38.80
CA SER A 269 1.33 0.12 -37.43
C SER A 269 -0.05 0.74 -37.18
N THR A 270 -0.99 0.53 -38.11
CA THR A 270 -2.36 1.08 -38.03
C THR A 270 -3.46 0.03 -38.20
N PHE A 271 -4.66 0.38 -37.73
CA PHE A 271 -5.89 -0.18 -38.26
C PHE A 271 -6.97 0.90 -38.45
N VAL A 272 -7.86 0.67 -39.41
CA VAL A 272 -8.86 1.62 -39.88
C VAL A 272 -10.25 1.02 -39.70
N CYS A 273 -11.14 1.78 -39.06
CA CYS A 273 -12.56 1.47 -38.99
C CYS A 273 -13.30 2.13 -40.16
N ILE A 274 -14.13 1.36 -40.85
CA ILE A 274 -14.87 1.78 -42.04
C ILE A 274 -16.34 1.40 -41.84
N GLU A 275 -17.25 2.29 -42.21
CA GLU A 275 -18.68 1.98 -42.31
C GLU A 275 -19.11 1.91 -43.78
N LYS A 276 -19.89 0.88 -44.12
CA LYS A 276 -20.54 0.76 -45.42
C LYS A 276 -21.81 1.60 -45.46
N GLN A 277 -21.85 2.62 -46.31
CA GLN A 277 -23.00 3.47 -46.54
C GLN A 277 -23.60 3.19 -47.92
N ARG A 278 -24.57 2.26 -47.96
CA ARG A 278 -25.21 1.72 -49.18
C ARG A 278 -24.22 1.05 -50.16
N SER A 279 -23.60 1.84 -51.03
CA SER A 279 -22.70 1.43 -52.12
C SER A 279 -21.33 2.13 -52.08
N SER A 280 -21.07 2.93 -51.04
CA SER A 280 -19.76 3.50 -50.75
C SER A 280 -19.25 3.03 -49.39
N LEU A 281 -17.93 3.08 -49.23
CA LEU A 281 -17.25 2.99 -47.95
C LEU A 281 -17.01 4.41 -47.42
N ASN A 282 -16.96 4.55 -46.10
CA ASN A 282 -16.51 5.77 -45.43
C ASN A 282 -15.60 5.40 -44.24
N VAL A 283 -14.41 5.98 -44.15
CA VAL A 283 -13.56 5.81 -42.95
C VAL A 283 -14.22 6.55 -41.80
N THR A 284 -14.49 5.85 -40.70
CA THR A 284 -15.07 6.45 -39.49
C THR A 284 -13.98 6.87 -38.51
N ASN A 285 -13.01 6.00 -38.25
CA ASN A 285 -11.85 6.24 -37.40
C ASN A 285 -10.60 5.57 -37.98
N SER A 286 -9.42 6.08 -37.64
CA SER A 286 -8.13 5.45 -37.90
C SER A 286 -7.27 5.51 -36.64
N TYR A 287 -6.57 4.43 -36.32
CA TYR A 287 -5.78 4.29 -35.10
C TYR A 287 -4.37 3.85 -35.46
N GLN A 288 -3.38 4.51 -34.85
CA GLN A 288 -1.95 4.30 -35.09
C GLN A 288 -1.21 4.20 -33.76
N LEU A 289 -0.31 3.23 -33.65
CA LEU A 289 0.62 3.12 -32.52
C LEU A 289 1.99 3.68 -32.92
N SER A 290 2.66 4.38 -32.01
CA SER A 290 4.02 4.90 -32.24
C SER A 290 5.08 3.82 -32.01
N TYR A 291 6.10 3.81 -32.88
CA TYR A 291 7.25 2.91 -32.78
C TYR A 291 8.08 3.24 -31.51
N PRO A 292 8.67 2.26 -30.78
CA PRO A 292 9.01 0.90 -31.23
C PRO A 292 7.96 -0.21 -31.01
N ASP A 293 6.88 0.07 -30.28
CA ASP A 293 6.06 -0.95 -29.61
C ASP A 293 5.04 -1.70 -30.53
N ALA A 294 5.32 -1.79 -31.84
CA ALA A 294 4.25 -1.94 -32.84
C ALA A 294 4.57 -2.84 -34.06
N THR A 295 5.54 -3.76 -33.97
CA THR A 295 6.09 -4.54 -35.11
C THR A 295 5.08 -5.46 -35.83
N SER A 296 3.98 -5.84 -35.19
CA SER A 296 2.87 -6.60 -35.81
C SER A 296 1.50 -5.94 -35.65
N PHE A 297 1.44 -4.71 -35.12
CA PHE A 297 0.17 -4.00 -34.93
C PHE A 297 -0.53 -3.79 -36.29
N GLY A 298 -1.74 -4.34 -36.44
CA GLY A 298 -2.49 -4.33 -37.69
C GLY A 298 -2.27 -5.55 -38.61
N ARG A 299 -1.34 -6.46 -38.29
CA ARG A 299 -1.13 -7.73 -39.03
C ARG A 299 -2.39 -8.59 -39.06
N VAL A 300 -3.06 -8.69 -37.91
CA VAL A 300 -4.36 -9.35 -37.76
C VAL A 300 -5.25 -8.47 -36.90
N VAL A 301 -6.38 -8.03 -37.47
CA VAL A 301 -7.47 -7.37 -36.76
C VAL A 301 -8.78 -8.12 -36.99
N GLN A 302 -9.58 -8.32 -35.95
CA GLN A 302 -10.94 -8.90 -36.05
C GLN A 302 -11.88 -8.35 -34.97
N TRP A 303 -13.19 -8.44 -35.21
CA TRP A 303 -14.20 -8.10 -34.23
C TRP A 303 -14.31 -9.17 -33.13
N ALA A 304 -14.05 -8.80 -31.87
CA ALA A 304 -14.28 -9.67 -30.73
C ALA A 304 -15.77 -9.75 -30.37
N ASP A 305 -16.46 -8.60 -30.41
CA ASP A 305 -17.92 -8.48 -30.29
C ASP A 305 -18.44 -7.34 -31.20
N ASP A 306 -19.70 -6.91 -31.05
CA ASP A 306 -20.31 -5.85 -31.89
C ASP A 306 -19.76 -4.43 -31.61
N THR A 307 -18.94 -4.30 -30.57
CA THR A 307 -18.36 -3.07 -30.01
C THR A 307 -16.87 -3.15 -29.67
N SER A 308 -16.26 -4.34 -29.70
CA SER A 308 -14.86 -4.57 -29.33
C SER A 308 -14.02 -5.14 -30.49
N ILE A 309 -12.79 -4.64 -30.61
CA ILE A 309 -11.86 -4.85 -31.72
C ILE A 309 -10.60 -5.54 -31.17
N ALA A 310 -10.29 -6.75 -31.64
CA ALA A 310 -9.07 -7.46 -31.31
C ALA A 310 -7.96 -7.17 -32.34
N VAL A 311 -6.74 -6.94 -31.85
CA VAL A 311 -5.52 -6.65 -32.64
C VAL A 311 -4.37 -7.48 -32.11
N LEU A 312 -3.59 -8.11 -33.00
CA LEU A 312 -2.34 -8.78 -32.65
C LEU A 312 -1.21 -7.75 -32.46
N VAL A 313 -0.45 -7.88 -31.37
CA VAL A 313 0.71 -7.03 -31.04
C VAL A 313 1.84 -7.90 -30.50
N ASP A 314 3.08 -7.67 -30.92
CA ASP A 314 4.26 -8.26 -30.26
C ASP A 314 4.62 -7.40 -29.04
N ASN A 315 4.81 -8.04 -27.88
CA ASN A 315 5.01 -7.30 -26.65
C ASN A 315 6.49 -6.85 -26.55
N PRO A 316 6.79 -5.53 -26.55
CA PRO A 316 8.15 -5.03 -26.39
C PRO A 316 8.72 -5.35 -24.99
N TYR A 317 7.86 -5.67 -24.02
CA TYR A 317 8.23 -6.14 -22.69
C TYR A 317 8.02 -7.64 -22.59
N VAL A 318 9.06 -8.40 -22.27
CA VAL A 318 8.96 -9.86 -22.13
C VAL A 318 8.13 -10.21 -20.89
N THR A 319 6.84 -10.50 -21.08
CA THR A 319 5.96 -11.04 -20.04
C THR A 319 6.26 -12.52 -19.82
N PRO A 320 5.98 -13.08 -18.62
CA PRO A 320 6.32 -14.46 -18.31
C PRO A 320 5.42 -15.51 -19.02
N TRP A 321 4.48 -15.08 -19.87
CA TRP A 321 3.47 -15.94 -20.49
C TRP A 321 3.49 -15.99 -22.03
N SER A 322 3.90 -14.93 -22.74
CA SER A 322 4.03 -14.91 -24.21
C SER A 322 4.92 -13.75 -24.69
N THR A 323 5.45 -13.82 -25.91
CA THR A 323 6.15 -12.69 -26.56
C THR A 323 5.23 -11.85 -27.44
N SER A 324 4.02 -12.33 -27.69
CA SER A 324 2.96 -11.61 -28.42
C SER A 324 1.66 -11.69 -27.63
N GLU A 325 0.84 -10.65 -27.71
CA GLU A 325 -0.45 -10.53 -27.01
C GLU A 325 -1.53 -10.03 -27.98
N ILE A 326 -2.78 -10.35 -27.69
CA ILE A 326 -3.95 -9.89 -28.44
C ILE A 326 -4.63 -8.81 -27.61
N PHE A 327 -4.49 -7.57 -28.05
CA PHE A 327 -5.09 -6.40 -27.41
C PHE A 327 -6.52 -6.21 -27.91
N VAL A 328 -7.47 -6.10 -26.99
CA VAL A 328 -8.87 -5.87 -27.32
C VAL A 328 -9.26 -4.46 -26.89
N TYR A 329 -9.72 -3.65 -27.84
CA TYR A 329 -10.10 -2.25 -27.68
C TYR A 329 -11.62 -2.06 -27.79
N SER A 330 -12.18 -1.05 -27.12
CA SER A 330 -13.58 -0.65 -27.32
C SER A 330 -13.67 0.42 -28.39
N GLU A 331 -14.43 0.16 -29.45
CA GLU A 331 -14.71 1.07 -30.57
C GLU A 331 -15.15 2.48 -30.11
N ARG A 332 -15.81 2.57 -28.94
CA ARG A 332 -16.38 3.80 -28.40
C ARG A 332 -15.42 4.60 -27.51
N SER A 333 -14.21 4.11 -27.23
CA SER A 333 -13.25 4.84 -26.39
C SER A 333 -12.63 6.00 -27.18
N VAL A 334 -12.74 7.21 -26.63
CA VAL A 334 -12.28 8.46 -27.27
C VAL A 334 -10.75 8.55 -27.36
N THR A 335 -10.03 7.75 -26.54
CA THR A 335 -8.57 7.61 -26.59
C THR A 335 -8.20 6.13 -26.58
N LEU A 336 -7.92 5.58 -27.77
CA LEU A 336 -7.62 4.16 -27.96
C LEU A 336 -6.17 3.76 -27.62
N THR A 337 -5.48 4.55 -26.81
CA THR A 337 -4.07 4.32 -26.42
C THR A 337 -3.89 3.17 -25.44
N THR A 338 -4.95 2.76 -24.73
CA THR A 338 -4.96 1.62 -23.82
C THR A 338 -5.98 0.58 -24.28
N PRO A 339 -5.63 -0.72 -24.25
CA PRO A 339 -6.61 -1.78 -24.50
C PRO A 339 -7.61 -1.85 -23.35
N VAL A 340 -8.80 -2.40 -23.64
CA VAL A 340 -9.81 -2.74 -22.64
C VAL A 340 -9.31 -3.93 -21.82
N PHE A 341 -8.73 -4.94 -22.47
CA PHE A 341 -7.97 -6.05 -21.87
C PHE A 341 -6.97 -6.63 -22.89
N ALA A 342 -6.02 -7.44 -22.43
CA ALA A 342 -5.09 -8.21 -23.26
C ALA A 342 -5.26 -9.72 -23.04
N PHE A 343 -4.91 -10.53 -24.05
CA PHE A 343 -4.82 -11.99 -23.93
C PHE A 343 -3.46 -12.51 -24.47
N PRO A 344 -2.77 -13.41 -23.77
CA PRO A 344 -3.03 -13.89 -22.41
C PRO A 344 -2.83 -12.78 -21.36
N ASN A 345 -3.17 -13.09 -20.11
CA ASN A 345 -3.02 -12.21 -18.95
C ASN A 345 -2.84 -13.04 -17.68
N SER A 346 -2.74 -12.38 -16.52
CA SER A 346 -2.53 -13.06 -15.22
C SER A 346 -3.63 -14.06 -14.86
N GLN A 347 -4.88 -13.90 -15.33
CA GLN A 347 -5.96 -14.88 -15.12
C GLN A 347 -6.03 -15.97 -16.21
N GLN A 348 -5.33 -15.77 -17.34
CA GLN A 348 -5.40 -16.59 -18.54
C GLN A 348 -4.01 -17.09 -18.99
N ILE A 349 -3.19 -17.48 -18.01
CA ILE A 349 -1.79 -17.88 -18.18
C ILE A 349 -1.66 -19.09 -19.13
N LEU A 350 -0.72 -19.03 -20.08
CA LEU A 350 -0.38 -20.15 -20.95
C LEU A 350 0.42 -21.22 -20.19
N GLY A 351 0.16 -22.50 -20.46
CA GLY A 351 0.86 -23.60 -19.79
C GLY A 351 2.37 -23.61 -20.08
N SER A 352 3.17 -23.98 -19.08
CA SER A 352 4.64 -23.99 -19.12
C SER A 352 5.25 -24.74 -20.31
N ARG A 353 4.51 -25.68 -20.91
CA ARG A 353 4.86 -26.40 -22.15
C ARG A 353 5.11 -25.49 -23.36
N LEU A 354 4.59 -24.27 -23.39
CA LEU A 354 4.72 -23.34 -24.54
C LEU A 354 5.86 -22.31 -24.40
N SER A 355 6.54 -22.24 -23.24
CA SER A 355 7.77 -21.45 -23.04
C SER A 355 7.78 -20.03 -23.65
N SER A 356 6.75 -19.23 -23.32
CA SER A 356 6.53 -17.87 -23.86
C SER A 356 6.44 -17.84 -25.41
N PRO A 357 5.33 -18.31 -26.00
CA PRO A 357 5.18 -18.42 -27.45
C PRO A 357 4.93 -17.05 -28.11
N SER A 358 5.28 -16.93 -29.38
CA SER A 358 4.81 -15.86 -30.27
C SER A 358 3.53 -16.28 -30.99
N PHE A 359 2.64 -15.32 -31.26
CA PHE A 359 1.40 -15.54 -32.00
C PHE A 359 1.59 -15.12 -33.46
N SER A 360 1.47 -16.07 -34.39
CA SER A 360 1.57 -15.80 -35.82
C SER A 360 0.28 -15.19 -36.36
N ARG A 361 -0.88 -15.79 -36.02
CA ARG A 361 -2.22 -15.35 -36.43
C ARG A 361 -3.27 -15.74 -35.40
N PHE A 362 -4.43 -15.08 -35.42
CA PHE A 362 -5.63 -15.51 -34.70
C PHE A 362 -6.88 -15.35 -35.58
N GLY A 363 -8.00 -15.89 -35.12
CA GLY A 363 -9.32 -15.69 -35.70
C GLY A 363 -10.43 -15.94 -34.68
N ILE A 364 -11.49 -15.14 -34.77
CA ILE A 364 -12.65 -15.13 -33.89
C ILE A 364 -13.88 -15.52 -34.72
N THR A 365 -14.72 -16.39 -34.20
CA THR A 365 -15.94 -16.85 -34.87
C THR A 365 -17.12 -15.88 -34.64
N ASN A 366 -18.19 -16.03 -35.41
CA ASN A 366 -19.45 -15.31 -35.17
C ASN A 366 -20.03 -15.60 -33.77
N GLY A 367 -19.73 -16.77 -33.18
CA GLY A 367 -20.04 -17.11 -31.79
C GLY A 367 -19.11 -16.49 -30.74
N GLY A 368 -18.16 -15.63 -31.12
CA GLY A 368 -17.18 -14.98 -30.22
C GLY A 368 -16.06 -15.90 -29.72
N ASN A 369 -15.90 -17.10 -30.30
CA ASN A 369 -14.87 -18.05 -29.91
C ASN A 369 -13.56 -17.76 -30.66
N MET A 370 -12.40 -17.82 -29.99
CA MET A 370 -11.11 -17.46 -30.58
C MET A 370 -10.19 -18.68 -30.76
N ALA A 371 -9.59 -18.80 -31.95
CA ALA A 371 -8.48 -19.70 -32.22
C ALA A 371 -7.21 -18.90 -32.50
N ILE A 372 -6.06 -19.32 -31.94
CA ILE A 372 -4.76 -18.68 -32.13
C ILE A 372 -3.79 -19.72 -32.68
N LEU A 373 -2.96 -19.31 -33.64
CA LEU A 373 -1.89 -20.10 -34.23
C LEU A 373 -0.54 -19.50 -33.81
N THR A 374 0.29 -20.29 -33.12
CA THR A 374 1.64 -19.85 -32.73
C THR A 374 2.62 -19.92 -33.91
N ASP A 375 3.71 -19.19 -33.79
CA ASP A 375 4.94 -19.32 -34.59
C ASP A 375 5.37 -20.79 -34.83
N THR A 376 5.30 -21.57 -33.76
CA THR A 376 5.67 -22.98 -33.61
C THR A 376 4.61 -23.95 -34.15
N GLY A 377 3.53 -23.45 -34.74
CA GLY A 377 2.45 -24.26 -35.34
C GLY A 377 1.52 -24.93 -34.33
N ASN A 378 1.54 -24.50 -33.06
CA ASN A 378 0.58 -24.93 -32.05
C ASN A 378 -0.74 -24.16 -32.21
N ILE A 379 -1.85 -24.82 -31.89
CA ILE A 379 -3.20 -24.24 -32.00
C ILE A 379 -3.77 -24.05 -30.60
N LEU A 380 -4.09 -22.81 -30.23
CA LEU A 380 -4.81 -22.48 -29.00
C LEU A 380 -6.30 -22.35 -29.31
N VAL A 381 -7.15 -22.94 -28.47
CA VAL A 381 -8.61 -22.95 -28.64
C VAL A 381 -9.22 -22.31 -27.40
N VAL A 382 -9.60 -21.04 -27.52
CA VAL A 382 -10.13 -20.19 -26.46
C VAL A 382 -11.63 -19.97 -26.70
N PRO A 383 -12.52 -20.74 -26.05
CA PRO A 383 -13.96 -20.51 -26.20
C PRO A 383 -14.35 -19.18 -25.54
N LEU A 384 -15.46 -18.61 -25.99
CA LEU A 384 -16.10 -17.49 -25.31
C LEU A 384 -16.50 -17.92 -23.90
N ALA A 385 -16.14 -17.13 -22.89
CA ALA A 385 -16.52 -17.40 -21.51
C ALA A 385 -17.82 -16.64 -21.16
N PRO A 386 -18.85 -17.30 -20.59
CA PRO A 386 -20.07 -16.64 -20.16
C PRO A 386 -19.82 -15.74 -18.94
N ALA A 387 -20.83 -14.92 -18.59
CA ALA A 387 -20.79 -14.10 -17.39
C ALA A 387 -20.51 -14.96 -16.14
N GLY A 388 -19.63 -14.48 -15.25
CA GLY A 388 -19.09 -15.22 -14.10
C GLY A 388 -17.89 -16.14 -14.40
N TYR A 389 -17.45 -16.29 -15.66
CA TYR A 389 -16.37 -17.21 -16.03
C TYR A 389 -15.24 -16.56 -16.86
N VAL A 390 -14.03 -17.09 -16.68
CA VAL A 390 -12.85 -16.83 -17.50
C VAL A 390 -12.44 -18.10 -18.25
N SER A 391 -11.88 -17.96 -19.46
CA SER A 391 -11.31 -19.10 -20.19
C SER A 391 -9.89 -19.34 -19.72
N ALA A 392 -9.68 -20.41 -18.95
CA ALA A 392 -8.43 -20.82 -18.31
C ALA A 392 -7.81 -22.07 -18.97
N TRP A 393 -6.48 -22.17 -18.98
CA TRP A 393 -5.73 -23.25 -19.64
C TRP A 393 -5.98 -24.62 -18.98
N VAL A 394 -6.15 -25.67 -19.80
CA VAL A 394 -6.15 -27.06 -19.33
C VAL A 394 -4.82 -27.72 -19.67
N ASP A 395 -4.05 -28.14 -18.67
CA ASP A 395 -2.86 -28.95 -18.92
C ASP A 395 -3.28 -30.34 -19.44
N THR A 396 -3.13 -30.51 -20.74
CA THR A 396 -3.45 -31.72 -21.47
C THR A 396 -2.21 -32.58 -21.48
N THR A 397 -2.18 -33.62 -20.64
CA THR A 397 -1.01 -34.48 -20.45
C THR A 397 -0.51 -35.14 -21.75
N ALA A 398 -1.42 -35.36 -22.71
CA ALA A 398 -1.13 -35.85 -24.06
C ALA A 398 -0.16 -34.96 -24.86
N LEU A 399 0.52 -35.54 -25.85
CA LEU A 399 1.41 -34.84 -26.78
C LEU A 399 0.61 -34.23 -27.94
N THR A 400 -0.24 -33.25 -27.64
CA THR A 400 -1.09 -32.57 -28.62
C THR A 400 -0.65 -31.14 -28.87
N PHE A 401 -0.27 -30.81 -30.12
CA PHE A 401 -0.08 -29.42 -30.61
C PHE A 401 -1.42 -28.65 -30.76
N VAL A 402 -2.41 -28.98 -29.92
CA VAL A 402 -3.70 -28.31 -29.80
C VAL A 402 -3.98 -28.22 -28.31
N PHE A 403 -4.18 -27.00 -27.83
CA PHE A 403 -4.35 -26.68 -26.42
C PHE A 403 -5.70 -26.02 -26.21
N TYR A 404 -6.45 -26.50 -25.22
CA TYR A 404 -7.83 -26.09 -24.98
C TYR A 404 -7.93 -25.33 -23.67
N PHE A 405 -8.70 -24.25 -23.71
CA PHE A 405 -9.12 -23.53 -22.52
C PHE A 405 -10.51 -24.02 -22.11
N ARG A 406 -10.77 -24.08 -20.80
CA ARG A 406 -12.09 -24.35 -20.23
C ARG A 406 -12.59 -23.13 -19.48
N GLN A 407 -13.90 -23.00 -19.41
CA GLN A 407 -14.57 -21.99 -18.60
C GLN A 407 -14.38 -22.35 -17.11
N GLN A 408 -13.61 -21.52 -16.42
CA GLN A 408 -13.39 -21.59 -14.97
C GLN A 408 -14.10 -20.38 -14.32
N LEU A 409 -14.69 -20.57 -13.14
CA LEU A 409 -15.33 -19.49 -12.40
C LEU A 409 -14.29 -18.40 -12.08
N CYS A 410 -14.67 -17.12 -12.15
CA CYS A 410 -13.75 -16.06 -11.71
C CYS A 410 -13.37 -16.25 -10.23
N ILE A 411 -12.14 -15.88 -9.90
CA ILE A 411 -11.61 -15.94 -8.53
C ILE A 411 -12.17 -14.80 -7.66
N GLY A 412 -12.28 -15.05 -6.36
CA GLY A 412 -12.74 -14.05 -5.38
C GLY A 412 -11.90 -12.77 -5.45
N GLY A 413 -12.56 -11.62 -5.30
CA GLY A 413 -12.03 -10.29 -5.62
C GLY A 413 -12.37 -9.78 -7.03
N THR A 414 -12.88 -10.64 -7.92
CA THR A 414 -13.34 -10.26 -9.27
C THR A 414 -14.80 -10.61 -9.56
N TYR A 415 -15.34 -9.98 -10.60
CA TYR A 415 -16.67 -10.23 -11.15
C TYR A 415 -16.63 -10.20 -12.69
N LYS A 416 -17.67 -10.71 -13.35
CA LYS A 416 -17.84 -10.58 -14.81
C LYS A 416 -19.31 -10.62 -15.20
N ASN A 417 -19.87 -9.47 -15.56
CA ASN A 417 -21.31 -9.30 -15.82
C ASN A 417 -21.76 -9.66 -17.25
N HIS A 418 -20.84 -9.89 -18.19
CA HIS A 418 -21.12 -10.18 -19.59
C HIS A 418 -20.23 -11.30 -20.13
N SER A 419 -20.64 -11.95 -21.23
CA SER A 419 -19.81 -12.93 -21.93
C SER A 419 -18.75 -12.25 -22.79
N SER A 420 -17.47 -12.57 -22.58
CA SER A 420 -16.34 -12.02 -23.34
C SER A 420 -15.11 -12.91 -23.24
N LEU A 421 -14.15 -12.74 -24.15
CA LEU A 421 -12.90 -13.51 -24.20
C LEU A 421 -11.91 -13.18 -23.06
N GLY A 422 -12.04 -11.99 -22.46
CA GLY A 422 -11.08 -11.44 -21.51
C GLY A 422 -11.26 -11.88 -20.05
N SER A 423 -10.41 -11.27 -19.22
CA SER A 423 -10.32 -11.35 -17.76
C SER A 423 -11.65 -11.08 -17.05
N CYS A 424 -11.75 -11.47 -15.78
CA CYS A 424 -12.78 -10.98 -14.88
C CYS A 424 -12.32 -9.66 -14.24
N GLN A 425 -13.24 -8.69 -14.18
CA GLN A 425 -13.01 -7.33 -13.70
C GLN A 425 -12.82 -7.32 -12.18
N ILE A 426 -11.87 -6.52 -11.68
CA ILE A 426 -11.59 -6.40 -10.25
C ILE A 426 -12.66 -5.57 -9.53
N CYS A 427 -13.04 -6.00 -8.34
CA CYS A 427 -13.94 -5.22 -7.48
C CYS A 427 -13.25 -3.97 -6.91
N GLY A 428 -13.91 -2.83 -7.06
CA GLY A 428 -13.43 -1.54 -6.54
C GLY A 428 -13.41 -1.48 -5.01
N PRO A 429 -12.71 -0.51 -4.41
CA PRO A 429 -12.64 -0.36 -2.97
C PRO A 429 -14.04 -0.18 -2.35
N ARG A 430 -14.20 -0.67 -1.11
CA ARG A 430 -15.50 -0.81 -0.40
C ARG A 430 -16.49 -1.80 -1.03
N THR A 431 -16.06 -2.61 -1.99
CA THR A 431 -16.86 -3.71 -2.54
C THR A 431 -16.09 -5.02 -2.52
N MET A 432 -16.79 -6.14 -2.30
CA MET A 432 -16.24 -7.48 -2.17
C MET A 432 -16.89 -8.47 -3.14
N ASN A 433 -16.19 -9.55 -3.44
CA ASN A 433 -16.76 -10.73 -4.08
C ASN A 433 -16.08 -12.01 -3.56
N PRO A 434 -16.79 -12.90 -2.84
CA PRO A 434 -16.16 -14.10 -2.28
C PRO A 434 -15.79 -15.14 -3.34
N GLY A 435 -16.29 -15.04 -4.58
CA GLY A 435 -15.98 -15.99 -5.67
C GLY A 435 -16.52 -17.41 -5.47
N THR A 436 -17.31 -17.67 -4.42
CA THR A 436 -17.77 -19.03 -4.03
C THR A 436 -19.09 -19.46 -4.66
N LEU A 437 -19.91 -18.52 -5.14
CA LEU A 437 -21.26 -18.77 -5.65
C LEU A 437 -21.50 -18.00 -6.95
N LEU A 438 -22.08 -18.68 -7.95
CA LEU A 438 -22.30 -18.17 -9.31
C LEU A 438 -23.03 -16.81 -9.34
N SER A 439 -24.02 -16.63 -8.46
CA SER A 439 -24.78 -15.39 -8.31
C SER A 439 -23.97 -14.21 -7.75
N GLY A 440 -22.89 -14.49 -7.00
CA GLY A 440 -21.94 -13.48 -6.53
C GLY A 440 -21.03 -13.00 -7.67
N VAL A 441 -20.52 -13.92 -8.51
CA VAL A 441 -19.48 -13.60 -9.51
C VAL A 441 -19.97 -12.69 -10.66
N LEU A 442 -21.26 -12.35 -10.72
CA LEU A 442 -21.81 -11.43 -11.72
C LEU A 442 -21.59 -9.94 -11.39
N GLN A 443 -21.44 -9.58 -10.11
CA GLN A 443 -21.31 -8.19 -9.66
C GLN A 443 -20.61 -8.09 -8.30
N CYS A 444 -19.95 -6.97 -8.00
CA CYS A 444 -19.42 -6.73 -6.66
C CYS A 444 -20.53 -6.37 -5.66
N ILE A 445 -20.40 -6.88 -4.44
CA ILE A 445 -21.33 -6.62 -3.33
C ILE A 445 -20.73 -5.49 -2.48
N PRO A 446 -21.47 -4.44 -2.11
CA PRO A 446 -20.94 -3.40 -1.21
C PRO A 446 -20.66 -3.98 0.18
N CYS A 447 -19.53 -3.60 0.77
CA CYS A 447 -19.21 -3.94 2.16
C CYS A 447 -20.07 -3.14 3.15
N SER A 448 -19.99 -3.49 4.44
CA SER A 448 -20.77 -2.85 5.48
C SER A 448 -20.33 -1.39 5.71
N ASN A 449 -21.18 -0.45 5.30
CA ASN A 449 -21.00 0.99 5.52
C ASN A 449 -21.26 1.43 6.98
N SER A 450 -21.43 0.48 7.92
CA SER A 450 -21.97 0.71 9.26
C SER A 450 -20.94 0.86 10.38
N SER A 451 -19.64 0.73 10.10
CA SER A 451 -18.57 1.01 11.06
C SER A 451 -17.39 1.71 10.40
N SER A 452 -16.54 2.34 11.21
CA SER A 452 -15.19 2.78 10.81
C SER A 452 -14.16 1.63 10.90
N THR A 453 -14.60 0.38 10.91
CA THR A 453 -13.75 -0.81 11.12
C THR A 453 -13.77 -1.81 9.96
N SER A 454 -14.65 -1.67 8.96
CA SER A 454 -14.69 -2.55 7.79
C SER A 454 -13.49 -2.32 6.84
N LEU A 455 -12.67 -3.36 6.66
CA LEU A 455 -11.48 -3.38 5.80
C LEU A 455 -11.82 -4.03 4.45
N CYS A 456 -12.36 -3.22 3.53
CA CYS A 456 -12.56 -3.59 2.13
C CYS A 456 -11.71 -2.74 1.16
N PRO A 457 -10.41 -3.08 0.98
CA PRO A 457 -9.58 -2.53 -0.10
C PRO A 457 -10.05 -3.01 -1.49
N LEU A 458 -9.33 -2.59 -2.54
CA LEU A 458 -9.51 -3.10 -3.90
C LEU A 458 -9.32 -4.63 -3.95
N ALA A 459 -10.11 -5.32 -4.78
CA ALA A 459 -10.15 -6.79 -4.93
C ALA A 459 -10.55 -7.60 -3.67
N SER A 460 -11.35 -7.04 -2.77
CA SER A 460 -11.77 -7.74 -1.55
C SER A 460 -12.55 -9.04 -1.82
N LEU A 461 -12.21 -10.11 -1.10
CA LEU A 461 -12.98 -11.36 -1.03
C LEU A 461 -14.06 -11.29 0.04
N ALA A 462 -13.75 -10.67 1.19
CA ALA A 462 -14.61 -10.59 2.37
C ALA A 462 -14.58 -9.18 2.99
N ASP A 463 -15.53 -8.90 3.89
CA ASP A 463 -15.53 -7.72 4.75
C ASP A 463 -14.85 -8.07 6.09
N VAL A 464 -13.62 -7.57 6.28
CA VAL A 464 -12.77 -7.94 7.42
C VAL A 464 -12.84 -6.85 8.48
N ASP A 465 -13.27 -7.19 9.69
CA ASP A 465 -13.28 -6.23 10.80
C ASP A 465 -11.85 -5.95 11.29
N SER A 466 -11.43 -4.68 11.28
CA SER A 466 -10.09 -4.25 11.67
C SER A 466 -9.77 -4.54 13.14
N SER A 467 -10.79 -4.76 13.97
CA SER A 467 -10.64 -5.24 15.36
C SER A 467 -9.91 -6.60 15.46
N LYS A 468 -9.97 -7.42 14.40
CA LYS A 468 -9.28 -8.72 14.32
C LYS A 468 -7.79 -8.63 14.00
N VAL A 469 -7.34 -7.50 13.43
CA VAL A 469 -5.97 -7.30 12.91
C VAL A 469 -5.26 -6.08 13.53
N PRO A 470 -5.30 -5.89 14.87
CA PRO A 470 -4.73 -4.72 15.51
C PRO A 470 -3.20 -4.68 15.37
N SER A 471 -2.66 -3.47 15.21
CA SER A 471 -1.24 -3.21 15.51
C SER A 471 -1.07 -3.00 17.00
N TYR A 472 -0.03 -3.57 17.58
CA TYR A 472 0.34 -3.36 18.98
C TYR A 472 1.84 -3.49 19.18
N SER A 473 2.34 -2.79 20.21
CA SER A 473 3.73 -2.72 20.58
C SER A 473 3.83 -2.85 22.10
N GLN A 474 4.76 -3.67 22.57
CA GLN A 474 5.07 -3.81 24.01
C GLN A 474 6.11 -2.77 24.48
N ALA A 475 6.55 -1.85 23.60
CA ALA A 475 7.52 -0.82 23.96
C ALA A 475 6.87 0.24 24.87
N VAL A 476 6.95 0.00 26.19
CA VAL A 476 6.65 0.99 27.22
C VAL A 476 7.82 1.98 27.31
N ALA A 477 7.52 3.27 27.42
CA ALA A 477 8.55 4.28 27.68
C ALA A 477 9.01 4.14 29.14
N TYR A 478 10.33 4.07 29.36
CA TYR A 478 10.88 4.04 30.72
C TYR A 478 10.59 5.37 31.44
N PRO A 479 10.29 5.38 32.75
CA PRO A 479 9.86 6.60 33.43
C PRO A 479 10.94 7.68 33.45
N GLU A 480 10.51 8.95 33.43
CA GLU A 480 11.40 10.08 33.71
C GLU A 480 11.66 10.16 35.23
N THR A 481 12.88 10.55 35.61
CA THR A 481 13.22 10.82 37.02
C THR A 481 12.49 12.08 37.50
N SER A 482 12.07 12.09 38.77
CA SER A 482 11.46 13.28 39.40
C SER A 482 12.39 14.50 39.40
N ASP A 483 11.82 15.71 39.22
CA ASP A 483 12.54 16.99 39.21
C ASP A 483 13.43 17.22 40.46
N THR A 484 13.13 16.54 41.56
CA THR A 484 13.98 16.48 42.76
C THR A 484 14.46 15.05 42.99
N THR A 485 15.76 14.91 43.23
CA THR A 485 16.43 13.63 43.55
C THR A 485 17.23 13.66 44.84
N ASP A 486 17.40 14.81 45.52
CA ASP A 486 17.94 14.81 46.87
C ASP A 486 16.82 14.56 47.89
N MET A 487 17.03 13.54 48.72
CA MET A 487 16.17 13.24 49.87
C MET A 487 16.04 14.42 50.83
N GLU A 488 17.05 15.28 50.95
CA GLU A 488 16.98 16.43 51.86
C GLU A 488 15.96 17.46 51.36
N ASP A 489 15.90 17.73 50.06
CA ASP A 489 14.85 18.54 49.43
C ASP A 489 13.49 17.83 49.44
N ILE A 490 13.43 16.53 49.15
CA ILE A 490 12.17 15.74 49.20
C ILE A 490 11.58 15.75 50.62
N LEU A 491 12.40 15.62 51.67
CA LEU A 491 12.00 15.75 53.06
C LEU A 491 11.55 17.17 53.39
N LEU A 492 12.32 18.18 52.99
CA LEU A 492 12.00 19.59 53.27
C LEU A 492 10.68 20.00 52.60
N ILE A 493 10.48 19.63 51.33
CA ILE A 493 9.21 19.86 50.62
C ILE A 493 8.07 19.16 51.36
N ASN A 494 8.15 17.85 51.64
CA ASN A 494 7.05 17.13 52.29
C ASN A 494 6.79 17.59 53.74
N VAL A 495 7.79 18.12 54.46
CA VAL A 495 7.62 18.64 55.83
C VAL A 495 7.00 20.04 55.86
N PHE A 496 7.34 20.92 54.92
CA PHE A 496 6.90 22.32 54.89
C PHE A 496 5.74 22.62 53.92
N GLN A 497 5.36 21.69 53.04
CA GLN A 497 4.28 21.88 52.06
C GLN A 497 2.91 22.03 52.76
N LEU A 498 2.30 23.20 52.54
CA LEU A 498 0.94 23.54 52.97
C LEU A 498 0.08 23.78 51.72
N SER A 499 -0.42 22.69 51.14
CA SER A 499 -1.39 22.76 50.03
C SER A 499 -2.80 23.07 50.54
N SER A 500 -3.66 23.58 49.66
CA SER A 500 -5.08 23.87 49.95
C SER A 500 -5.96 22.62 49.99
N ASP A 501 -5.47 21.46 49.54
CA ASP A 501 -6.19 20.20 49.72
C ASP A 501 -6.17 19.74 51.19
N SER A 502 -7.38 19.50 51.71
CA SER A 502 -7.68 18.85 52.98
C SER A 502 -6.82 17.62 53.30
N ARG A 503 -6.54 16.71 52.34
CA ARG A 503 -5.71 15.52 52.60
C ARG A 503 -4.26 15.92 52.81
N CYS A 504 -3.70 16.72 51.91
CA CYS A 504 -2.35 17.28 52.04
C CYS A 504 -2.15 17.97 53.39
N LEU A 505 -3.09 18.82 53.78
CA LEU A 505 -3.03 19.60 55.01
C LEU A 505 -3.06 18.71 56.27
N VAL A 506 -3.76 17.56 56.24
CA VAL A 506 -3.76 16.55 57.33
C VAL A 506 -2.51 15.67 57.34
N ILE A 507 -1.86 15.43 56.20
CA ILE A 507 -0.60 14.66 56.11
C ILE A 507 0.61 15.53 56.51
N SER A 508 0.55 16.84 56.21
CA SER A 508 1.64 17.81 56.41
C SER A 508 2.15 17.87 57.87
N PRO A 509 3.43 17.54 58.15
CA PRO A 509 3.98 17.59 59.50
C PRO A 509 3.93 18.98 60.14
N ILE A 510 4.14 20.06 59.36
CA ILE A 510 4.05 21.42 59.88
C ILE A 510 2.63 21.80 60.34
N PHE A 511 1.57 21.23 59.78
CA PHE A 511 0.22 21.46 60.28
C PHE A 511 0.05 20.90 61.71
N TRP A 512 0.56 19.69 61.96
CA TRP A 512 0.56 19.09 63.30
C TRP A 512 1.46 19.82 64.30
N THR A 513 2.61 20.37 63.88
CA THR A 513 3.38 21.26 64.77
C THR A 513 2.64 22.56 65.04
N MET A 514 1.95 23.16 64.07
CA MET A 514 1.17 24.38 64.28
C MET A 514 -0.03 24.16 65.21
N ILE A 515 -0.70 23.01 65.12
CA ILE A 515 -1.70 22.58 66.13
C ILE A 515 -1.03 22.43 67.50
N THR A 516 0.12 21.75 67.58
CA THR A 516 0.83 21.52 68.84
C THR A 516 1.27 22.83 69.49
N ILE A 517 1.84 23.75 68.71
CA ILE A 517 2.22 25.11 69.12
C ILE A 517 0.99 25.92 69.54
N GLY A 518 -0.13 25.82 68.82
CA GLY A 518 -1.41 26.47 69.20
C GLY A 518 -1.98 25.96 70.54
N ILE A 519 -1.91 24.65 70.78
CA ILE A 519 -2.24 24.04 72.07
C ILE A 519 -1.27 24.53 73.16
N CYS A 520 0.04 24.54 72.89
CA CYS A 520 1.05 25.05 73.82
C CYS A 520 0.84 26.53 74.17
N VAL A 521 0.58 27.39 73.18
CA VAL A 521 0.33 28.82 73.36
C VAL A 521 -0.99 29.06 74.09
N SER A 522 -2.06 28.34 73.77
CA SER A 522 -3.33 28.47 74.50
C SER A 522 -3.22 28.02 75.96
N ILE A 523 -2.45 26.97 76.26
CA ILE A 523 -2.10 26.58 77.64
C ILE A 523 -1.30 27.69 78.35
N LEU A 524 -0.30 28.29 77.69
CA LEU A 524 0.48 29.40 78.22
C LEU A 524 -0.39 30.64 78.50
N VAL A 525 -1.30 30.99 77.60
CA VAL A 525 -2.24 32.12 77.75
C VAL A 525 -3.26 31.85 78.87
N LEU A 526 -3.82 30.65 78.93
CA LEU A 526 -4.73 30.23 80.02
C LEU A 526 -4.01 30.34 81.39
N MET A 527 -2.78 29.85 81.48
CA MET A 527 -1.95 29.91 82.69
C MET A 527 -1.52 31.34 83.04
N ALA A 528 -1.31 32.22 82.04
CA ALA A 528 -1.06 33.64 82.25
C ALA A 528 -2.30 34.38 82.76
N ALA A 529 -3.49 34.09 82.21
CA ALA A 529 -4.76 34.63 82.70
C ALA A 529 -5.04 34.17 84.15
N ILE A 530 -4.86 32.88 84.45
CA ILE A 530 -4.94 32.33 85.82
C ILE A 530 -3.94 33.00 86.77
N LYS A 531 -2.73 33.32 86.30
CA LYS A 531 -1.73 34.09 87.08
C LYS A 531 -2.18 35.53 87.36
N HIS A 532 -2.99 36.13 86.49
CA HIS A 532 -3.41 37.53 86.61
C HIS A 532 -4.72 37.72 87.40
N CYS A 533 -5.69 36.80 87.28
CA CYS A 533 -6.99 36.88 87.96
C CYS A 533 -6.98 36.50 89.45
N GLY A 534 -5.91 35.89 89.97
CA GLY A 534 -5.67 35.72 91.41
C GLY A 534 -6.56 34.72 92.16
N CYS A 535 -7.51 34.03 91.50
CA CYS A 535 -8.46 33.14 92.16
C CYS A 535 -7.81 31.93 92.87
N GLU A 536 -8.02 31.79 94.19
CA GLU A 536 -7.36 30.77 95.03
C GLU A 536 -7.56 29.33 94.53
N ASN A 537 -8.78 28.96 94.10
CA ASN A 537 -9.11 27.61 93.66
C ASN A 537 -8.23 27.10 92.49
N PHE A 538 -7.73 27.99 91.63
CA PHE A 538 -6.86 27.61 90.51
C PHE A 538 -5.38 27.44 90.89
N THR A 539 -4.96 27.92 92.07
CA THR A 539 -3.57 27.77 92.53
C THR A 539 -3.17 26.29 92.70
N LYS A 540 -4.13 25.43 93.05
CA LYS A 540 -3.95 23.98 93.24
C LYS A 540 -3.65 23.26 91.91
N TYR A 541 -4.36 23.62 90.83
CA TYR A 541 -4.09 23.12 89.48
C TYR A 541 -2.75 23.65 88.94
N ARG A 542 -2.45 24.93 89.16
CA ARG A 542 -1.17 25.54 88.77
C ARG A 542 0.04 24.87 89.46
N LYS A 543 -0.10 24.40 90.70
CA LYS A 543 0.94 23.60 91.39
C LYS A 543 1.14 22.24 90.69
N ARG A 544 0.09 21.46 90.47
CA ARG A 544 0.18 20.15 89.77
C ARG A 544 0.79 20.28 88.36
N ALA A 545 0.38 21.29 87.59
CA ALA A 545 0.99 21.53 86.28
C ALA A 545 2.49 21.84 86.38
N LYS A 546 2.91 22.63 87.39
CA LYS A 546 4.33 22.95 87.61
C LYS A 546 5.14 21.74 88.09
N GLU A 547 4.49 20.77 88.69
CA GLU A 547 5.08 19.50 89.14
C GLU A 547 5.36 18.56 87.96
N ILE A 548 4.39 18.41 87.05
CA ILE A 548 4.50 17.61 85.82
C ILE A 548 5.59 18.18 84.89
N PHE A 549 5.52 19.46 84.55
CA PHE A 549 6.48 20.11 83.63
C PHE A 549 7.82 20.49 84.28
N LYS A 550 8.11 20.03 85.51
CA LYS A 550 9.41 20.25 86.17
C LYS A 550 10.54 19.40 85.57
N HIS A 551 10.21 18.26 84.97
CA HIS A 551 11.15 17.20 84.59
C HIS A 551 11.47 17.14 83.08
N THR A 552 10.94 18.06 82.29
CA THR A 552 11.09 18.11 80.82
C THR A 552 11.93 19.29 80.35
N ASP A 553 12.83 19.81 81.21
CA ASP A 553 13.64 20.99 80.93
C ASP A 553 15.07 20.59 80.54
N ILE A 554 15.45 20.90 79.30
CA ILE A 554 16.78 20.61 78.75
C ILE A 554 17.71 21.84 78.83
N ILE A 555 17.20 23.06 79.03
CA ILE A 555 18.03 24.29 79.01
C ILE A 555 17.60 25.36 80.03
N GLY A 556 18.05 25.18 81.28
CA GLY A 556 18.49 26.28 82.15
C GLY A 556 17.45 26.95 83.06
N GLU A 557 17.81 27.11 84.33
CA GLU A 557 16.95 27.68 85.37
C GLU A 557 16.49 29.13 85.08
N GLY A 558 15.21 29.42 85.34
CA GLY A 558 14.70 30.80 85.45
C GLY A 558 13.25 30.98 85.01
N GLU A 559 13.01 31.00 83.69
CA GLU A 559 11.69 31.25 83.08
C GLU A 559 11.18 29.97 82.38
N MET A 560 10.58 29.09 83.16
CA MET A 560 10.09 27.75 82.80
C MET A 560 8.99 27.74 81.72
N TRP A 561 8.51 26.53 81.37
CA TRP A 561 7.41 26.20 80.43
C TRP A 561 7.78 26.18 78.95
N ALA A 562 8.38 27.23 78.40
CA ALA A 562 8.53 27.36 76.95
C ALA A 562 9.39 26.24 76.31
N GLY A 563 10.52 25.86 76.95
CA GLY A 563 11.38 24.77 76.46
C GLY A 563 10.70 23.41 76.44
N GLY A 564 10.02 23.04 77.53
CA GLY A 564 9.28 21.76 77.65
C GLY A 564 8.02 21.65 76.78
N LEU A 565 7.65 22.71 76.06
CA LEU A 565 6.59 22.72 75.05
C LEU A 565 7.17 22.69 73.62
N ALA A 566 8.35 23.27 73.42
CA ALA A 566 9.11 23.14 72.16
C ALA A 566 9.55 21.68 71.91
N THR A 567 9.97 20.96 72.96
CA THR A 567 10.35 19.53 72.85
C THR A 567 9.21 18.65 72.33
N LEU A 568 7.95 18.91 72.70
CA LEU A 568 6.79 18.20 72.14
C LEU A 568 6.63 18.44 70.63
N SER A 569 6.88 19.66 70.15
CA SER A 569 6.82 19.98 68.72
C SER A 569 7.94 19.29 67.93
N ILE A 570 9.12 19.16 68.54
CA ILE A 570 10.25 18.38 67.99
C ILE A 570 9.90 16.89 67.90
N PHE A 571 9.34 16.28 68.96
CA PHE A 571 8.93 14.88 68.93
C PHE A 571 7.90 14.57 67.83
N VAL A 572 6.97 15.49 67.54
CA VAL A 572 6.03 15.36 66.41
C VAL A 572 6.79 15.31 65.08
N LEU A 573 7.72 16.24 64.81
CA LEU A 573 8.51 16.23 63.57
C LEU A 573 9.36 14.97 63.41
N VAL A 574 10.04 14.53 64.47
CA VAL A 574 10.86 13.31 64.47
C VAL A 574 10.02 12.06 64.20
N GLY A 575 8.79 11.99 64.74
CA GLY A 575 7.86 10.90 64.49
C GLY A 575 7.37 10.87 63.04
N PHE A 576 7.01 12.03 62.48
CA PHE A 576 6.57 12.14 61.09
C PHE A 576 7.69 11.89 60.08
N SER A 577 8.91 12.38 60.31
CA SER A 577 10.05 12.13 59.40
C SER A 577 10.41 10.64 59.35
N TYR A 578 10.39 9.94 60.48
CA TYR A 578 10.62 8.49 60.52
C TYR A 578 9.51 7.71 59.79
N TRP A 579 8.23 8.08 60.00
CA TRP A 579 7.10 7.43 59.32
C TRP A 579 7.13 7.65 57.80
N PHE A 580 7.45 8.87 57.36
CA PHE A 580 7.67 9.18 55.94
C PHE A 580 8.80 8.32 55.37
N SER A 581 9.97 8.31 56.01
CA SER A 581 11.17 7.58 55.55
C SER A 581 10.94 6.08 55.39
N VAL A 582 10.24 5.43 56.34
CA VAL A 582 9.87 3.99 56.24
C VAL A 582 8.84 3.74 55.14
N SER A 583 7.95 4.70 54.88
CA SER A 583 6.93 4.59 53.81
C SER A 583 7.52 4.83 52.42
N PHE A 584 8.52 5.71 52.31
CA PHE A 584 9.25 6.03 51.09
C PHE A 584 10.14 4.87 50.63
N ILE A 585 10.90 4.22 51.52
CA ILE A 585 11.71 3.05 51.14
C ILE A 585 10.87 1.88 50.62
N ARG A 586 9.61 1.74 51.07
CA ARG A 586 8.64 0.75 50.55
C ARG A 586 8.06 1.12 49.17
N ARG A 587 8.67 2.07 48.46
CA ARG A 587 8.38 2.47 47.08
C ARG A 587 9.58 2.19 46.18
N TYR A 588 10.10 0.97 46.28
CA TYR A 588 11.21 0.46 45.47
C TYR A 588 11.19 -1.08 45.46
N PRO A 589 11.48 -1.75 44.33
CA PRO A 589 11.61 -1.19 42.97
C PRO A 589 10.23 -0.80 42.39
N ILE A 590 10.18 -0.10 41.25
CA ILE A 590 8.91 0.42 40.72
C ILE A 590 7.92 -0.68 40.28
N GLU A 591 8.41 -1.83 39.81
CA GLU A 591 7.62 -2.96 39.32
C GLU A 591 6.72 -3.59 40.40
N GLU A 592 7.07 -3.46 41.68
CA GLU A 592 6.28 -3.98 42.81
C GLU A 592 5.21 -2.99 43.33
N ILE A 593 5.16 -1.75 42.83
CA ILE A 593 4.34 -0.67 43.43
C ILE A 593 2.89 -0.69 42.94
N THR A 594 2.00 -1.33 43.70
CA THR A 594 0.55 -1.27 43.44
C THR A 594 -0.09 0.02 43.98
N GLY A 595 -0.09 1.08 43.17
CA GLY A 595 -0.95 2.27 43.35
C GLY A 595 -0.27 3.55 43.89
N PRO A 596 -1.00 4.70 43.92
CA PRO A 596 -0.42 6.03 44.19
C PRO A 596 0.14 6.19 45.60
N ALA A 597 1.04 7.15 45.79
CA ALA A 597 1.62 7.45 47.10
C ALA A 597 0.56 8.04 48.07
N THR A 598 0.39 7.38 49.22
CA THR A 598 -0.62 7.72 50.25
C THR A 598 -0.05 8.55 51.40
N PHE A 599 1.26 8.47 51.65
CA PHE A 599 1.99 9.12 52.75
C PHE A 599 2.51 10.52 52.42
N ALA A 600 2.36 10.96 51.17
CA ALA A 600 2.82 12.25 50.65
C ALA A 600 1.67 13.04 50.00
N CYS A 601 1.93 14.31 49.74
CA CYS A 601 1.08 15.17 48.91
C CYS A 601 1.16 14.76 47.43
N ASP A 602 2.38 14.62 46.91
CA ASP A 602 2.61 14.06 45.58
C ASP A 602 2.21 12.57 45.58
N HIS A 603 1.52 12.14 44.52
CA HIS A 603 1.05 10.76 44.34
C HIS A 603 1.97 9.94 43.44
N SER A 604 2.89 10.60 42.72
CA SER A 604 3.93 10.01 41.86
C SER A 604 5.22 9.67 42.61
N LEU A 605 5.37 10.15 43.86
CA LEU A 605 6.58 9.99 44.65
C LEU A 605 6.95 8.51 44.89
N VAL A 606 8.12 8.12 44.38
CA VAL A 606 8.76 6.81 44.50
C VAL A 606 10.23 6.96 44.90
N ASN A 607 10.84 5.92 45.47
CA ASN A 607 12.27 5.94 45.86
C ASN A 607 13.16 5.49 44.69
N ALA A 608 12.87 5.93 43.46
CA ALA A 608 13.52 5.42 42.24
C ALA A 608 14.03 6.57 41.35
N GLN A 609 15.30 6.48 40.95
CA GLN A 609 15.97 7.33 39.98
C GLN A 609 16.22 6.52 38.71
N PHE A 610 15.80 7.05 37.56
CA PHE A 610 15.86 6.40 36.26
C PHE A 610 16.85 7.12 35.34
N THR A 611 17.84 6.39 34.83
CA THR A 611 18.74 6.88 33.77
C THR A 611 18.64 5.98 32.55
N SER A 612 18.40 6.57 31.38
CA SER A 612 18.36 5.86 30.10
C SER A 612 19.50 6.34 29.21
N GLY A 613 20.20 5.41 28.56
CA GLY A 613 21.33 5.72 27.68
C GLY A 613 21.46 4.73 26.53
N LEU A 614 22.11 5.18 25.46
CA LEU A 614 22.51 4.32 24.34
C LEU A 614 23.96 3.87 24.53
N GLU A 615 24.19 2.58 24.73
CA GLU A 615 25.51 1.97 24.79
C GLU A 615 25.78 1.16 23.50
N LEU A 616 27.04 1.13 23.03
CA LEU A 616 27.41 0.35 21.85
C LEU A 616 27.47 -1.14 22.18
N LEU A 617 26.98 -2.02 21.30
CA LEU A 617 27.05 -3.47 21.52
C LEU A 617 28.50 -3.94 21.72
N ALA A 618 29.44 -3.34 20.99
CA ALA A 618 30.87 -3.65 21.05
C ALA A 618 31.60 -3.24 22.35
N THR A 619 30.96 -2.59 23.34
CA THR A 619 31.58 -2.42 24.66
C THR A 619 31.56 -3.76 25.43
N PRO A 620 32.66 -4.15 26.11
CA PRO A 620 32.64 -5.31 27.01
C PRO A 620 31.55 -5.16 28.08
N LYS A 621 30.80 -6.23 28.35
CA LYS A 621 29.75 -6.27 29.37
C LYS A 621 30.35 -6.64 30.73
N SER A 622 29.65 -6.31 31.82
CA SER A 622 29.98 -6.83 33.15
C SER A 622 29.65 -8.32 33.21
N GLU A 623 30.38 -9.07 34.06
CA GLU A 623 30.13 -10.50 34.29
C GLU A 623 28.70 -10.78 34.79
N GLU A 624 28.09 -9.82 35.51
CA GLU A 624 26.68 -9.88 35.94
C GLU A 624 25.68 -9.72 34.78
N ALA A 625 25.99 -8.91 33.77
CA ALA A 625 25.07 -8.59 32.66
C ALA A 625 25.22 -9.54 31.46
N GLN A 626 26.40 -10.14 31.25
CA GLN A 626 26.68 -11.02 30.11
C GLN A 626 25.63 -12.14 29.92
N PRO A 627 25.13 -12.84 30.96
CA PRO A 627 24.14 -13.91 30.76
C PRO A 627 22.80 -13.43 30.22
N LEU A 628 22.42 -12.15 30.40
CA LEU A 628 21.24 -11.59 29.74
C LEU A 628 21.48 -11.35 28.25
N PHE A 629 22.68 -10.91 27.86
CA PHE A 629 23.05 -10.80 26.44
C PHE A 629 23.07 -12.18 25.77
N ASP A 630 23.64 -13.19 26.44
CA ASP A 630 23.63 -14.58 25.96
C ASP A 630 22.19 -15.11 25.78
N LEU A 631 21.26 -14.75 26.66
CA LEU A 631 19.83 -15.09 26.55
C LEU A 631 19.11 -14.33 25.42
N LEU A 632 19.40 -13.04 25.24
CA LEU A 632 18.86 -12.22 24.14
C LEU A 632 19.35 -12.73 22.77
N ASP A 633 20.62 -13.12 22.68
CA ASP A 633 21.25 -13.67 21.46
C ASP A 633 20.82 -15.12 21.17
N ALA A 634 20.45 -15.88 22.21
CA ALA A 634 19.82 -17.20 22.06
C ALA A 634 18.30 -17.16 21.79
N GLN A 635 17.63 -16.00 21.88
CA GLN A 635 16.18 -15.93 21.74
C GLN A 635 15.73 -16.20 20.29
N THR A 636 15.12 -17.37 20.06
CA THR A 636 14.53 -17.75 18.77
C THR A 636 13.28 -16.92 18.49
N PHE A 637 13.32 -16.11 17.43
CA PHE A 637 12.16 -15.37 16.97
C PHE A 637 11.32 -16.20 15.97
N TYR A 638 10.03 -15.94 15.94
CA TYR A 638 9.08 -16.43 14.93
C TYR A 638 8.44 -15.26 14.21
N LEU A 639 8.47 -15.29 12.88
CA LEU A 639 7.72 -14.36 12.03
C LEU A 639 6.35 -14.96 11.70
N THR A 640 5.29 -14.19 11.90
CA THR A 640 3.97 -14.47 11.31
C THR A 640 3.68 -13.41 10.26
N VAL A 641 3.55 -13.82 9.00
CA VAL A 641 3.09 -12.97 7.90
C VAL A 641 1.62 -13.29 7.65
N GLU A 642 0.73 -12.39 8.05
CA GLU A 642 -0.71 -12.49 7.80
C GLU A 642 -1.06 -11.70 6.53
N LEU A 643 -1.39 -12.43 5.47
CA LEU A 643 -1.94 -11.88 4.23
C LEU A 643 -3.45 -11.72 4.42
N ILE A 644 -3.95 -10.49 4.35
CA ILE A 644 -5.33 -10.14 4.69
C ILE A 644 -6.10 -9.79 3.43
N ASN A 645 -7.33 -10.31 3.34
CA ASN A 645 -8.22 -10.20 2.19
C ASN A 645 -7.54 -10.76 0.91
N THR A 646 -7.18 -12.05 0.96
CA THR A 646 -6.45 -12.75 -0.11
C THR A 646 -7.05 -14.12 -0.46
N GLY A 647 -6.85 -14.52 -1.71
CA GLY A 647 -7.14 -15.87 -2.20
C GLY A 647 -5.93 -16.82 -2.28
N PHE A 648 -4.70 -16.39 -1.95
CA PHE A 648 -3.50 -17.22 -2.08
C PHE A 648 -3.61 -18.52 -1.24
N PRO A 649 -3.62 -19.73 -1.84
CA PRO A 649 -3.62 -20.98 -1.10
C PRO A 649 -2.21 -21.30 -0.56
N CYS A 650 -2.12 -21.97 0.59
CA CYS A 650 -0.84 -22.24 1.26
C CYS A 650 0.22 -22.98 0.42
N ASN A 651 -0.16 -23.74 -0.62
CA ASN A 651 0.75 -24.41 -1.54
C ASN A 651 1.34 -23.49 -2.64
N SER A 652 0.84 -22.26 -2.77
CA SER A 652 1.34 -21.25 -3.70
C SER A 652 2.35 -20.28 -3.07
N ILE A 653 2.56 -20.39 -1.76
CA ILE A 653 3.47 -19.55 -0.99
C ILE A 653 4.73 -20.37 -0.69
N THR A 654 5.90 -19.74 -0.76
CA THR A 654 7.18 -20.33 -0.34
C THR A 654 8.02 -19.27 0.36
N ALA A 655 8.80 -19.68 1.36
CA ALA A 655 9.72 -18.80 2.09
C ALA A 655 11.16 -19.26 1.86
N GLN A 656 12.06 -18.29 1.63
CA GLN A 656 13.50 -18.54 1.51
C GLN A 656 14.30 -17.48 2.27
N GLU A 657 15.44 -17.88 2.81
CA GLU A 657 16.50 -16.98 3.25
C GLU A 657 17.43 -16.67 2.07
N ASN A 658 17.77 -15.40 1.88
CA ASN A 658 18.72 -14.94 0.87
C ASN A 658 20.11 -14.77 1.51
N LEU A 659 21.03 -15.71 1.21
CA LEU A 659 22.39 -15.72 1.74
C LEU A 659 23.34 -14.85 0.91
N VAL A 660 24.41 -14.37 1.55
CA VAL A 660 25.54 -13.72 0.86
C VAL A 660 26.09 -14.65 -0.23
N SER A 661 26.43 -14.10 -1.41
CA SER A 661 26.79 -14.85 -2.63
C SER A 661 25.61 -15.49 -3.38
N SER A 662 24.43 -14.88 -3.35
CA SER A 662 23.28 -15.19 -4.24
C SER A 662 22.74 -16.62 -4.14
N LYS A 663 23.02 -17.31 -3.03
CA LYS A 663 22.42 -18.60 -2.69
C LYS A 663 21.17 -18.36 -1.86
N TYR A 664 20.19 -19.25 -1.98
CA TYR A 664 18.99 -19.22 -1.16
C TYR A 664 18.84 -20.54 -0.40
N LEU A 665 18.30 -20.46 0.82
CA LEU A 665 17.93 -21.61 1.64
C LEU A 665 16.41 -21.62 1.79
N SER A 666 15.75 -22.73 1.43
CA SER A 666 14.30 -22.86 1.62
C SER A 666 13.98 -23.00 3.12
N LEU A 667 13.07 -22.18 3.63
CA LEU A 667 12.69 -22.18 5.03
C LEU A 667 11.44 -23.03 5.25
N ALA A 668 11.45 -23.85 6.30
CA ALA A 668 10.26 -24.58 6.73
C ALA A 668 9.23 -23.58 7.30
N MET A 669 8.05 -23.54 6.71
CA MET A 669 6.94 -22.66 7.12
C MET A 669 5.71 -23.49 7.51
N ASN A 670 4.95 -22.99 8.48
CA ASN A 670 3.61 -23.47 8.80
C ASN A 670 2.60 -22.46 8.27
N CYS A 671 1.63 -22.90 7.46
CA CYS A 671 0.65 -22.01 6.83
C CYS A 671 -0.77 -22.44 7.18
N SER A 672 -1.61 -21.46 7.57
CA SER A 672 -3.02 -21.69 7.89
C SER A 672 -3.90 -20.62 7.23
N GLN A 673 -5.11 -21.00 6.82
CA GLN A 673 -5.98 -20.17 6.00
C GLN A 673 -7.40 -20.14 6.57
N SER A 674 -7.86 -18.97 7.02
CA SER A 674 -9.26 -18.75 7.36
C SER A 674 -10.01 -18.27 6.12
N ILE A 675 -10.71 -19.21 5.48
CA ILE A 675 -11.61 -18.93 4.35
C ILE A 675 -12.68 -17.88 4.69
N PRO A 676 -13.41 -17.92 5.84
CA PRO A 676 -14.46 -16.94 6.12
C PRO A 676 -13.93 -15.53 6.43
N ASP A 677 -12.68 -15.39 6.88
CA ASP A 677 -12.04 -14.08 7.11
C ASP A 677 -11.20 -13.61 5.91
N ALA A 678 -11.01 -14.45 4.90
CA ALA A 678 -10.05 -14.26 3.80
C ALA A 678 -8.61 -13.92 4.27
N ILE A 679 -8.18 -14.49 5.40
CA ILE A 679 -6.83 -14.31 5.97
C ILE A 679 -6.02 -15.60 5.76
N THR A 680 -4.79 -15.45 5.25
CA THR A 680 -3.81 -16.54 5.14
C THR A 680 -2.56 -16.18 5.94
N SER A 681 -2.27 -16.92 7.01
CA SER A 681 -1.13 -16.68 7.90
C SER A 681 -0.02 -17.69 7.66
N VAL A 682 1.20 -17.18 7.51
CA VAL A 682 2.42 -17.95 7.29
C VAL A 682 3.37 -17.70 8.45
N THR A 683 3.59 -18.72 9.28
CA THR A 683 4.51 -18.68 10.42
C THR A 683 5.81 -19.40 10.08
N LEU A 684 6.95 -18.76 10.32
CA LEU A 684 8.28 -19.32 10.09
C LEU A 684 9.26 -18.90 11.20
N PRO A 685 10.20 -19.75 11.60
CA PRO A 685 11.28 -19.37 12.52
C PRO A 685 12.29 -18.49 11.79
N PHE A 686 12.84 -17.50 12.49
CA PHE A 686 13.98 -16.74 11.98
C PHE A 686 15.29 -17.53 12.18
N PRO A 687 16.18 -17.60 11.18
CA PRO A 687 17.47 -18.30 11.30
C PRO A 687 18.54 -17.49 12.05
N GLY A 688 18.31 -16.19 12.29
CA GLY A 688 19.17 -15.29 13.04
C GLY A 688 18.62 -13.86 13.04
N HIS A 689 19.20 -12.96 13.85
CA HIS A 689 18.70 -11.59 14.03
C HIS A 689 19.07 -10.62 12.90
N GLY A 690 20.10 -10.93 12.10
CA GLY A 690 20.50 -10.19 10.90
C GLY A 690 20.46 -11.06 9.65
N THR A 691 19.37 -11.01 8.88
CA THR A 691 19.19 -11.77 7.62
C THR A 691 18.15 -11.10 6.71
N THR A 692 18.00 -11.59 5.48
CA THR A 692 16.92 -11.18 4.56
C THR A 692 16.08 -12.38 4.16
N ILE A 693 14.83 -12.40 4.60
CA ILE A 693 13.83 -13.41 4.25
C ILE A 693 13.02 -12.90 3.05
N GLN A 694 12.66 -13.82 2.15
CA GLN A 694 11.85 -13.55 0.97
C GLN A 694 10.69 -14.53 0.91
N VAL A 695 9.47 -13.99 0.99
CA VAL A 695 8.22 -14.73 0.81
C VAL A 695 7.75 -14.54 -0.63
N ASN A 696 7.79 -15.63 -1.39
CA ASN A 696 7.39 -15.71 -2.79
C ASN A 696 5.97 -16.30 -2.88
N MET A 697 5.07 -15.65 -3.61
CA MET A 697 3.67 -16.05 -3.75
C MET A 697 3.31 -16.13 -5.23
N THR A 698 2.98 -17.32 -5.74
CA THR A 698 2.78 -17.57 -7.18
C THR A 698 1.32 -17.81 -7.53
N GLY A 699 0.67 -16.85 -8.19
CA GLY A 699 -0.71 -17.01 -8.64
C GLY A 699 -1.42 -15.68 -8.91
N PRO A 700 -2.64 -15.73 -9.47
CA PRO A 700 -3.43 -14.57 -9.88
C PRO A 700 -4.18 -13.86 -8.72
N TYR A 701 -3.69 -13.99 -7.49
CA TYR A 701 -4.42 -13.56 -6.30
C TYR A 701 -3.97 -12.20 -5.78
N TRP A 702 -4.90 -11.44 -5.21
CA TRP A 702 -4.63 -10.13 -4.60
C TRP A 702 -4.28 -10.25 -3.12
N ILE A 703 -3.66 -9.20 -2.59
CA ILE A 703 -3.41 -9.02 -1.16
C ILE A 703 -3.92 -7.61 -0.81
N GLY A 704 -4.99 -7.53 -0.03
CA GLY A 704 -5.61 -6.26 0.35
C GLY A 704 -4.82 -5.52 1.45
N ALA A 705 -4.23 -6.27 2.37
CA ALA A 705 -3.36 -5.75 3.42
C ALA A 705 -2.40 -6.84 3.95
N VAL A 706 -1.35 -6.44 4.66
CA VAL A 706 -0.40 -7.34 5.32
C VAL A 706 -0.24 -6.95 6.78
N ARG A 707 -0.24 -7.94 7.68
CA ARG A 707 0.15 -7.77 9.08
C ARG A 707 1.36 -8.64 9.37
N LEU A 708 2.41 -8.03 9.91
CA LEU A 708 3.61 -8.72 10.36
C LEU A 708 3.60 -8.77 11.88
N CYS A 709 3.64 -9.98 12.44
CA CYS A 709 3.85 -10.17 13.87
C CYS A 709 5.19 -10.89 14.10
N ILE A 710 5.97 -10.40 15.06
CA ILE A 710 7.23 -11.01 15.50
C ILE A 710 6.98 -11.52 16.92
N ARG A 711 7.36 -12.77 17.20
CA ARG A 711 7.19 -13.43 18.51
C ARG A 711 8.48 -14.06 19.02
N GLY A 712 8.70 -14.08 20.33
CA GLY A 712 9.86 -14.71 20.96
C GLY A 712 9.58 -15.10 22.41
N ASN A 713 9.96 -16.34 22.78
CA ASN A 713 9.63 -16.92 24.09
C ASN A 713 10.32 -16.16 25.24
N SER A 714 9.61 -15.99 26.35
CA SER A 714 10.20 -15.51 27.62
C SER A 714 11.09 -16.56 28.30
N HIS A 715 11.99 -16.11 29.17
CA HIS A 715 12.76 -16.95 30.07
C HIS A 715 13.08 -16.20 31.37
N THR A 716 12.64 -16.72 32.51
CA THR A 716 12.86 -16.10 33.82
C THR A 716 13.71 -16.98 34.74
N ASN A 717 14.71 -16.36 35.35
CA ASN A 717 15.58 -16.90 36.39
C ASN A 717 15.66 -15.89 37.55
N SER A 718 16.19 -16.25 38.71
CA SER A 718 16.03 -15.48 39.96
C SER A 718 16.45 -14.01 39.90
N ASN A 719 17.44 -13.67 39.07
CA ASN A 719 18.00 -12.32 38.94
C ASN A 719 17.93 -11.80 37.48
N ILE A 720 17.44 -12.61 36.53
CA ILE A 720 17.54 -12.33 35.09
C ILE A 720 16.22 -12.71 34.40
N ALA A 721 15.59 -11.74 33.73
CA ALA A 721 14.31 -11.92 33.04
C ALA A 721 14.38 -11.52 31.56
N LEU A 722 14.38 -12.51 30.66
CA LEU A 722 14.09 -12.31 29.25
C LEU A 722 12.57 -12.23 29.07
N LEU A 723 12.06 -11.06 28.67
CA LEU A 723 10.63 -10.83 28.48
C LEU A 723 10.11 -11.51 27.21
N GLU A 724 8.81 -11.80 27.19
CA GLU A 724 8.14 -12.34 25.99
C GLU A 724 8.00 -11.22 24.96
N LEU A 725 8.46 -11.50 23.75
CA LEU A 725 8.32 -10.60 22.62
C LEU A 725 7.06 -10.97 21.84
N ASP A 726 6.16 -10.01 21.64
CA ASP A 726 5.00 -10.09 20.76
C ASP A 726 4.65 -8.68 20.25
N PHE A 727 5.06 -8.37 19.02
CA PHE A 727 4.82 -7.08 18.37
C PHE A 727 4.17 -7.31 17.01
N CYS A 728 3.09 -6.60 16.72
CA CYS A 728 2.37 -6.69 15.44
C CYS A 728 2.24 -5.33 14.76
N GLN A 729 2.62 -5.22 13.49
CA GLN A 729 2.40 -4.05 12.64
C GLN A 729 1.51 -4.41 11.44
N PHE A 730 0.42 -3.65 11.27
CA PHE A 730 -0.48 -3.72 10.12
C PHE A 730 -0.10 -2.70 9.05
N TYR A 731 -0.18 -3.09 7.78
CA TYR A 731 0.10 -2.29 6.59
C TYR A 731 -1.04 -2.44 5.58
N THR A 732 -1.63 -1.34 5.13
CA THR A 732 -2.79 -1.32 4.24
C THR A 732 -2.74 -0.15 3.26
N THR A 733 -3.36 -0.32 2.09
CA THR A 733 -3.53 0.70 1.05
C THR A 733 -5.01 0.76 0.64
N PRO A 734 -5.69 1.92 0.73
CA PRO A 734 -7.15 1.98 0.61
C PRO A 734 -7.67 1.77 -0.82
N ASN A 735 -6.91 2.22 -1.82
CA ASN A 735 -7.31 2.23 -3.24
C ASN A 735 -6.39 1.35 -4.12
N GLU A 736 -5.42 0.66 -3.52
CA GLU A 736 -4.30 0.05 -4.23
C GLU A 736 -4.01 -1.34 -3.66
N ALA A 737 -3.70 -2.31 -4.53
CA ALA A 737 -3.19 -3.62 -4.12
C ALA A 737 -1.68 -3.55 -3.85
N ILE A 738 -1.17 -4.47 -3.03
CA ILE A 738 0.26 -4.57 -2.72
C ILE A 738 1.07 -4.92 -3.98
N GLY A 739 2.14 -4.15 -4.20
CA GLY A 739 3.03 -4.21 -5.36
C GLY A 739 3.94 -5.45 -5.42
N ARG A 740 4.61 -5.61 -6.57
CA ARG A 740 5.23 -6.87 -7.00
C ARG A 740 6.41 -7.28 -6.14
N ILE A 741 7.25 -6.33 -5.71
CA ILE A 741 8.47 -6.56 -4.93
C ILE A 741 8.49 -5.60 -3.73
N THR A 742 7.54 -5.78 -2.81
CA THR A 742 7.47 -5.00 -1.57
C THR A 742 8.64 -5.35 -0.65
N SER A 743 9.37 -4.34 -0.16
CA SER A 743 10.51 -4.51 0.75
C SER A 743 10.24 -3.86 2.10
N ILE A 744 10.28 -4.65 3.17
CA ILE A 744 9.92 -4.25 4.54
C ILE A 744 11.16 -4.38 5.44
N PRO A 745 11.89 -3.28 5.70
CA PRO A 745 13.02 -3.28 6.62
C PRO A 745 12.55 -3.13 8.07
N ILE A 746 12.99 -4.05 8.92
CA ILE A 746 12.71 -4.12 10.36
C ILE A 746 14.06 -4.08 11.08
N SER A 747 14.27 -3.12 11.97
CA SER A 747 15.52 -3.06 12.75
C SER A 747 15.27 -3.33 14.22
N PHE A 748 16.04 -4.24 14.81
CA PHE A 748 15.95 -4.61 16.22
C PHE A 748 16.93 -3.81 17.07
N VAL A 749 16.48 -3.40 18.26
CA VAL A 749 17.30 -2.80 19.30
C VAL A 749 17.12 -3.62 20.58
N LYS A 750 18.20 -4.07 21.22
CA LYS A 750 18.11 -4.63 22.57
C LYS A 750 17.76 -3.50 23.54
N ASN A 751 16.74 -3.70 24.38
CA ASN A 751 16.46 -2.85 25.53
C ASN A 751 16.70 -3.68 26.79
N VAL A 752 17.66 -3.24 27.60
CA VAL A 752 18.05 -3.88 28.86
C VAL A 752 17.76 -2.89 29.98
N ASN A 753 17.00 -3.29 30.99
CA ASN A 753 16.90 -2.51 32.22
C ASN A 753 17.72 -3.21 33.33
N MET A 754 18.18 -2.40 34.29
CA MET A 754 19.00 -2.82 35.41
C MET A 754 18.48 -2.15 36.68
N THR A 755 17.81 -2.92 37.52
CA THR A 755 17.33 -2.48 38.84
C THR A 755 18.39 -2.82 39.88
N HIS A 756 18.96 -1.79 40.50
CA HIS A 756 19.96 -1.96 41.55
C HIS A 756 19.35 -2.50 42.85
N ALA A 757 20.16 -3.20 43.63
CA ALA A 757 19.73 -3.66 44.94
C ALA A 757 19.51 -2.50 45.93
N LEU A 758 18.48 -2.64 46.78
CA LEU A 758 18.16 -1.72 47.89
C LEU A 758 19.16 -1.85 49.07
N SER A 759 19.87 -2.97 49.13
CA SER A 759 20.92 -3.30 50.10
C SER A 759 22.16 -3.78 49.36
N ASP A 760 23.35 -3.41 49.83
CA ASP A 760 24.64 -3.81 49.22
C ASP A 760 24.93 -5.32 49.35
N SER A 761 24.06 -6.08 50.02
CA SER A 761 24.09 -7.55 50.17
C SER A 761 23.42 -8.32 49.03
N ASP A 762 22.53 -7.66 48.28
CA ASP A 762 21.58 -8.34 47.40
C ASP A 762 22.01 -8.11 45.93
N PRO A 763 21.73 -9.06 45.01
CA PRO A 763 22.15 -8.92 43.62
C PRO A 763 21.32 -7.88 42.86
N ASN A 764 21.92 -7.22 41.87
CA ASN A 764 21.19 -6.43 40.89
C ASN A 764 20.26 -7.34 40.07
N ILE A 765 19.09 -6.82 39.69
CA ILE A 765 18.13 -7.50 38.80
C ILE A 765 18.30 -6.95 37.39
N TYR A 766 18.33 -7.85 36.41
CA TYR A 766 18.45 -7.53 34.99
C TYR A 766 17.26 -8.06 34.21
N ASP A 767 16.64 -7.23 33.38
CA ASP A 767 15.63 -7.68 32.42
C ASP A 767 15.94 -7.18 31.00
N GLY A 768 15.41 -7.89 30.01
CA GLY A 768 15.70 -7.61 28.61
C GLY A 768 14.56 -7.95 27.68
N ILE A 769 14.36 -7.09 26.69
CA ILE A 769 13.44 -7.27 25.57
C ILE A 769 14.06 -6.72 24.29
N TRP A 770 13.81 -7.36 23.16
CA TRP A 770 14.12 -6.80 21.85
C TRP A 770 12.98 -5.89 21.38
N ILE A 771 13.29 -4.68 20.94
CA ILE A 771 12.32 -3.74 20.38
C ILE A 771 12.47 -3.70 18.85
N PRO A 772 11.52 -4.28 18.08
CA PRO A 772 11.49 -4.17 16.63
C PRO A 772 10.95 -2.81 16.19
N THR A 773 11.73 -2.06 15.41
CA THR A 773 11.28 -0.85 14.71
C THR A 773 10.82 -1.21 13.30
N PHE A 774 9.51 -1.13 13.08
CA PHE A 774 8.89 -1.32 11.77
C PHE A 774 8.97 -0.04 10.93
N SER A 775 9.65 -0.10 9.79
CA SER A 775 9.76 1.06 8.89
C SER A 775 8.43 1.36 8.17
N LYS A 776 8.21 2.63 7.79
CA LYS A 776 7.15 3.00 6.86
C LYS A 776 7.53 2.56 5.44
N VAL A 777 6.72 1.68 4.86
CA VAL A 777 6.96 1.07 3.54
C VAL A 777 6.04 1.69 2.49
N VAL A 778 6.53 1.82 1.26
CA VAL A 778 5.68 2.06 0.09
C VAL A 778 5.23 0.70 -0.42
N LEU A 779 3.96 0.34 -0.22
CA LEU A 779 3.36 -0.93 -0.67
C LEU A 779 3.11 -0.99 -2.19
N SER A 780 3.69 -0.07 -2.96
CA SER A 780 3.44 0.14 -4.39
C SER A 780 4.73 0.57 -5.07
N ASP A 781 5.29 -0.29 -5.91
CA ASP A 781 6.56 -0.10 -6.60
C ASP A 781 6.42 0.47 -8.03
N GLU A 782 5.47 0.00 -8.85
CA GLU A 782 5.36 0.46 -10.25
C GLU A 782 3.90 0.65 -10.76
N PRO A 783 3.64 1.66 -11.62
CA PRO A 783 2.37 1.81 -12.33
C PRO A 783 2.40 1.15 -13.72
N TYR A 784 2.07 -0.14 -13.82
CA TYR A 784 1.95 -0.83 -15.10
C TYR A 784 0.52 -1.29 -15.44
N TYR A 785 0.24 -1.20 -16.74
CA TYR A 785 -1.03 -1.46 -17.41
C TYR A 785 -2.24 -0.59 -17.00
N VAL A 786 -3.24 -0.61 -17.88
CA VAL A 786 -4.57 -0.06 -17.66
C VAL A 786 -5.57 -1.08 -18.20
N GLU A 787 -6.58 -1.44 -17.40
CA GLU A 787 -7.68 -2.31 -17.81
C GLU A 787 -8.99 -1.61 -17.44
N PHE A 788 -9.94 -1.54 -18.38
CA PHE A 788 -11.20 -0.78 -18.25
C PHE A 788 -11.04 0.70 -17.77
N GLY A 789 -9.86 1.31 -17.94
CA GLY A 789 -9.56 2.68 -17.53
C GLY A 789 -8.93 2.87 -16.14
N ASN A 790 -8.69 1.80 -15.37
CA ASN A 790 -8.04 1.86 -14.05
C ASN A 790 -6.56 1.42 -14.13
N TYR A 791 -5.69 1.98 -13.28
CA TYR A 791 -4.25 1.67 -13.27
C TYR A 791 -3.93 0.27 -12.69
N LEU A 792 -3.48 -0.58 -13.60
CA LEU A 792 -3.56 -2.04 -13.70
C LEU A 792 -2.60 -2.96 -12.91
N ARG A 793 -2.04 -2.59 -11.75
CA ARG A 793 -0.73 -3.07 -11.18
C ARG A 793 -0.53 -4.59 -10.89
N TYR A 794 -1.07 -5.53 -11.66
CA TYR A 794 -1.18 -6.96 -11.33
C TYR A 794 -0.46 -7.94 -12.29
N THR A 795 0.36 -7.47 -13.22
CA THR A 795 0.88 -8.30 -14.34
C THR A 795 1.97 -9.32 -13.93
N SER A 796 2.06 -9.65 -12.64
CA SER A 796 3.02 -10.61 -12.10
C SER A 796 2.34 -11.91 -11.67
N SER A 797 2.76 -13.02 -12.28
CA SER A 797 2.48 -14.38 -11.78
C SER A 797 3.22 -14.75 -10.49
N LEU A 798 4.03 -13.83 -9.96
CA LEU A 798 4.85 -13.95 -8.76
C LEU A 798 4.91 -12.60 -8.04
N THR A 799 4.32 -12.54 -6.84
CA THR A 799 4.46 -11.43 -5.89
C THR A 799 5.50 -11.80 -4.84
N VAL A 800 6.33 -10.84 -4.43
CA VAL A 800 7.48 -11.05 -3.55
C VAL A 800 7.45 -10.04 -2.41
N ILE A 801 7.39 -10.52 -1.17
CA ILE A 801 7.61 -9.70 0.03
C ILE A 801 9.01 -10.02 0.56
N LYS A 802 9.90 -9.03 0.53
CA LYS A 802 11.25 -9.10 1.13
C LYS A 802 11.19 -8.48 2.51
N ILE A 803 11.70 -9.18 3.51
CA ILE A 803 11.73 -8.74 4.91
C ILE A 803 13.19 -8.75 5.34
N ALA A 804 13.76 -7.57 5.47
CA ALA A 804 15.17 -7.36 5.80
C ALA A 804 15.31 -7.01 7.28
N LEU A 805 16.18 -7.75 7.98
CA LEU A 805 16.41 -7.63 9.41
C LEU A 805 17.79 -7.05 9.69
N ASP A 806 17.86 -6.10 10.60
CA ASP A 806 19.08 -5.40 10.99
C ASP A 806 19.14 -5.25 12.52
N GLU A 807 20.14 -5.84 13.17
CA GLU A 807 20.45 -5.50 14.56
C GLU A 807 21.19 -4.16 14.59
N ARG A 808 20.68 -3.20 15.37
CA ARG A 808 21.38 -1.92 15.54
C ARG A 808 22.67 -2.11 16.34
N PRO A 809 23.78 -1.42 16.02
CA PRO A 809 25.07 -1.55 16.71
C PRO A 809 25.09 -0.99 18.14
N PHE A 810 23.93 -0.67 18.71
CA PHE A 810 23.70 -0.10 20.02
C PHE A 810 22.48 -0.74 20.69
N TYR A 811 22.45 -0.70 22.01
CA TYR A 811 21.32 -1.09 22.84
C TYR A 811 20.89 0.09 23.71
N ILE A 812 19.61 0.09 24.07
CA ILE A 812 19.09 0.95 25.13
C ILE A 812 19.43 0.27 26.46
N LYS A 813 20.04 1.01 27.35
CA LYS A 813 20.30 0.62 28.73
C LYS A 813 19.57 1.57 29.65
N ASN A 814 18.60 1.04 30.37
CA ASN A 814 17.90 1.74 31.42
C ASN A 814 18.45 1.26 32.77
N ILE A 815 18.60 2.17 33.72
CA ILE A 815 19.09 1.87 35.06
C ILE A 815 18.15 2.52 36.06
N GLU A 816 17.55 1.71 36.92
CA GLU A 816 16.84 2.13 38.12
C GLU A 816 17.78 2.04 39.33
N GLN A 817 17.96 3.15 40.03
CA GLN A 817 18.71 3.24 41.28
C GLN A 817 17.79 3.72 42.40
N PRO A 818 17.93 3.20 43.64
CA PRO A 818 17.17 3.74 44.76
C PRO A 818 17.68 5.16 45.06
N ILE A 819 16.76 6.14 45.17
CA ILE A 819 17.13 7.53 45.51
C ILE A 819 17.84 7.58 46.87
N VAL A 820 17.44 6.69 47.79
CA VAL A 820 18.12 6.48 49.08
C VAL A 820 18.20 4.98 49.40
N ARG A 821 19.40 4.51 49.76
CA ARG A 821 19.62 3.17 50.33
C ARG A 821 19.33 3.14 51.83
N MET A 822 18.99 1.97 52.36
CA MET A 822 18.64 1.77 53.79
C MET A 822 19.61 2.44 54.78
N ALA A 823 20.92 2.37 54.55
CA ALA A 823 21.94 2.96 55.42
C ALA A 823 21.98 4.50 55.36
N GLU A 824 21.87 5.07 54.15
CA GLU A 824 21.87 6.52 53.95
C GLU A 824 20.61 7.16 54.55
N LEU A 825 19.46 6.49 54.46
CA LEU A 825 18.20 6.96 55.03
C LEU A 825 18.34 7.24 56.53
N VAL A 826 18.96 6.33 57.28
CA VAL A 826 19.17 6.49 58.72
C VAL A 826 20.06 7.70 59.02
N PHE A 827 21.09 7.92 58.20
CA PHE A 827 22.01 9.05 58.34
C PHE A 827 21.35 10.40 57.99
N LYS A 828 20.71 10.53 56.82
CA LYS A 828 20.00 11.75 56.41
C LYS A 828 18.82 12.07 57.34
N ALA A 829 18.09 11.06 57.82
CA ALA A 829 17.04 11.27 58.82
C ALA A 829 17.61 11.81 60.15
N MET A 830 18.75 11.29 60.64
CA MET A 830 19.41 11.84 61.83
C MET A 830 19.84 13.30 61.62
N LEU A 831 20.49 13.62 60.51
CA LEU A 831 20.88 15.00 60.17
C LEU A 831 19.67 15.95 60.14
N PHE A 832 18.60 15.56 59.45
CA PHE A 832 17.36 16.34 59.39
C PHE A 832 16.76 16.60 60.78
N THR A 833 16.78 15.61 61.68
CA THR A 833 16.31 15.80 63.06
C THR A 833 17.21 16.74 63.88
N SER A 834 18.53 16.76 63.66
CA SER A 834 19.43 17.74 64.29
C SER A 834 19.11 19.16 63.80
N LEU A 835 18.96 19.35 62.49
CA LEU A 835 18.63 20.64 61.88
C LEU A 835 17.27 21.17 62.37
N CYS A 836 16.29 20.30 62.57
CA CYS A 836 15.02 20.67 63.21
C CYS A 836 15.21 21.13 64.66
N ILE A 837 16.01 20.42 65.47
CA ILE A 837 16.31 20.82 66.86
C ILE A 837 17.02 22.19 66.89
N GLU A 838 17.99 22.41 66.01
CA GLU A 838 18.73 23.67 65.90
C GLU A 838 17.85 24.84 65.46
N LEU A 839 16.96 24.64 64.47
CA LEU A 839 16.03 25.66 64.00
C LEU A 839 15.02 26.06 65.11
N PHE A 840 14.48 25.09 65.85
CA PHE A 840 13.62 25.39 67.01
C PHE A 840 14.39 26.06 68.16
N ALA A 841 15.65 25.69 68.41
CA ALA A 841 16.50 26.37 69.38
C ALA A 841 16.78 27.83 68.97
N PHE A 842 17.06 28.09 67.69
CA PHE A 842 17.27 29.43 67.14
C PHE A 842 16.00 30.30 67.18
N ALA A 843 14.85 29.73 66.82
CA ALA A 843 13.55 30.40 66.93
C ALA A 843 13.22 30.77 68.40
N PHE A 844 13.50 29.88 69.35
CA PHE A 844 13.39 30.17 70.78
C PHE A 844 14.36 31.29 71.22
N LEU A 845 15.57 31.31 70.67
CA LEU A 845 16.58 32.36 70.91
C LEU A 845 16.08 33.73 70.44
N ILE A 846 15.49 33.82 69.24
CA ILE A 846 14.84 35.04 68.71
C ILE A 846 13.66 35.46 69.60
N ILE A 847 12.79 34.53 70.00
CA ILE A 847 11.66 34.83 70.89
C ILE A 847 12.17 35.42 72.22
N LYS A 848 13.25 34.85 72.78
CA LYS A 848 13.83 35.28 74.06
C LYS A 848 14.56 36.63 73.98
N LEU A 849 15.35 36.88 72.94
CA LEU A 849 16.16 38.10 72.79
C LEU A 849 15.43 39.26 72.10
N VAL A 850 14.40 39.01 71.30
CA VAL A 850 13.68 40.04 70.53
C VAL A 850 12.23 40.15 70.99
N MET A 851 11.44 39.08 70.90
CA MET A 851 9.99 39.18 71.14
C MET A 851 9.66 39.47 72.61
N ILE A 852 10.29 38.80 73.58
CA ILE A 852 10.06 39.08 75.01
C ILE A 852 10.39 40.53 75.39
N PRO A 853 11.58 41.10 75.08
CA PRO A 853 11.85 42.50 75.37
C PRO A 853 10.97 43.49 74.59
N VAL A 854 10.64 43.21 73.31
CA VAL A 854 9.69 44.05 72.55
C VAL A 854 8.29 44.02 73.18
N VAL A 855 7.78 42.86 73.61
CA VAL A 855 6.50 42.77 74.32
C VAL A 855 6.56 43.45 75.69
N ARG A 856 7.66 43.33 76.44
CA ARG A 856 7.87 44.09 77.70
C ARG A 856 7.88 45.61 77.44
N TRP A 857 8.45 46.06 76.32
CA TRP A 857 8.48 47.48 75.92
C TRP A 857 7.11 48.00 75.44
N ILE A 858 6.37 47.22 74.65
CA ILE A 858 5.00 47.52 74.23
C ILE A 858 4.08 47.60 75.46
N LEU A 859 4.16 46.63 76.40
CA LEU A 859 3.40 46.67 77.65
C LEU A 859 3.76 47.90 78.51
N PHE A 860 5.03 48.32 78.52
CA PHE A 860 5.47 49.54 79.20
C PHE A 860 4.87 50.80 78.56
N LEU A 861 4.89 50.92 77.22
CA LEU A 861 4.24 52.00 76.48
C LEU A 861 2.72 52.01 76.69
N TRP A 862 2.06 50.84 76.69
CA TRP A 862 0.63 50.72 76.97
C TRP A 862 0.30 51.18 78.39
N LYS A 863 1.15 50.86 79.37
CA LYS A 863 1.03 51.35 80.76
C LYS A 863 1.15 52.87 80.85
N ILE A 864 2.05 53.48 80.08
CA ILE A 864 2.20 54.95 79.99
C ILE A 864 0.99 55.60 79.34
N LEU A 865 0.46 55.04 78.24
CA LEU A 865 -0.76 55.52 77.59
C LEU A 865 -1.98 55.44 78.52
N TYR A 866 -2.15 54.33 79.22
CA TYR A 866 -3.23 54.14 80.19
C TYR A 866 -3.13 55.16 81.34
N TRP A 867 -1.91 55.44 81.83
CA TRP A 867 -1.67 56.48 82.86
C TRP A 867 -1.93 57.90 82.35
N LYS A 868 -1.87 58.14 81.03
CA LYS A 868 -2.18 59.43 80.41
C LYS A 868 -3.68 59.66 80.27
N ILE A 869 -4.45 58.62 79.92
CA ILE A 869 -5.92 58.65 79.87
C ILE A 869 -6.52 58.72 81.28
N SER A 870 -6.00 57.93 82.23
CA SER A 870 -6.40 58.00 83.64
C SER A 870 -6.17 59.36 84.31
N LYS A 871 -5.52 60.33 83.63
CA LYS A 871 -5.23 61.67 84.13
C LYS A 871 -6.08 62.78 83.49
N SER A 872 -6.80 62.53 82.39
CA SER A 872 -7.84 63.45 81.89
C SER A 872 -9.10 63.36 82.76
N ASP A 873 -9.56 62.14 83.01
CA ASP A 873 -10.90 61.88 83.57
C ASP A 873 -11.02 62.30 85.04
N ILE A 874 -9.89 62.53 85.72
CA ILE A 874 -9.83 63.00 87.11
C ILE A 874 -10.06 64.52 87.23
N GLN A 875 -9.89 65.30 86.15
CA GLN A 875 -9.83 66.76 86.25
C GLN A 875 -11.17 67.48 85.99
N ASP A 876 -12.14 66.86 85.31
CA ASP A 876 -13.50 67.41 85.13
C ASP A 876 -14.50 66.96 86.23
N SER A 877 -14.19 65.90 86.98
CA SER A 877 -15.08 65.33 88.03
C SER A 877 -15.22 66.20 89.30
N SER A 878 -14.39 67.24 89.46
CA SER A 878 -14.36 68.08 90.68
C SER A 878 -15.07 69.44 90.56
N ARG A 879 -15.82 69.68 89.47
CA ARG A 879 -16.34 71.02 89.12
C ARG A 879 -17.85 71.24 89.32
N GLU A 880 -18.56 70.39 90.06
CA GLU A 880 -20.00 70.59 90.27
C GLU A 880 -20.53 70.19 91.67
N SER A 881 -20.11 70.91 92.71
CA SER A 881 -20.98 71.11 93.90
C SER A 881 -20.68 72.41 94.64
N LYS A 882 -21.74 73.18 94.96
CA LYS A 882 -21.77 74.41 95.79
C LYS A 882 -20.91 75.57 95.24
N LEU A 883 -21.48 76.55 94.52
CA LEU A 883 -22.33 77.65 95.03
C LEU A 883 -21.91 78.18 96.41
N ASN A 884 -21.24 79.35 96.44
CA ASN A 884 -21.98 80.61 96.66
C ASN A 884 -21.11 81.89 96.44
N SER A 885 -21.80 83.04 96.42
CA SER A 885 -21.27 84.43 96.55
C SER A 885 -20.21 84.95 95.56
N SER A 886 -20.71 85.47 94.43
CA SER A 886 -20.53 86.87 93.95
C SER A 886 -19.13 87.52 93.83
N SER A 887 -18.83 88.11 92.66
CA SER A 887 -18.92 89.58 92.40
C SER A 887 -18.05 90.10 91.23
N SER A 888 -18.57 91.12 90.52
CA SER A 888 -17.85 92.18 89.77
C SER A 888 -16.96 91.87 88.54
N ASN A 889 -17.51 92.15 87.34
CA ASN A 889 -16.98 93.00 86.24
C ASN A 889 -15.48 93.04 85.84
N GLY A 890 -15.18 93.06 84.53
CA GLY A 890 -13.88 93.58 84.04
C GLY A 890 -13.53 93.44 82.54
N SER A 891 -14.12 94.27 81.69
CA SER A 891 -13.80 94.52 80.26
C SER A 891 -12.41 94.21 79.66
N GLN A 892 -12.44 93.60 78.47
CA GLN A 892 -11.80 94.03 77.20
C GLN A 892 -10.26 94.15 77.01
N LYS A 893 -9.83 93.73 75.78
CA LYS A 893 -8.82 94.36 74.88
C LYS A 893 -7.32 94.26 75.26
N LEU A 894 -6.36 94.26 74.32
CA LEU A 894 -6.34 94.02 72.85
C LEU A 894 -4.88 93.81 72.38
N MET A 895 -4.71 93.23 71.17
CA MET A 895 -3.54 93.35 70.27
C MET A 895 -2.23 92.62 70.61
N LEU A 896 -1.32 92.33 69.65
CA LEU A 896 -1.43 91.98 68.21
C LEU A 896 -0.01 91.66 67.66
N LYS A 897 0.06 91.08 66.44
CA LYS A 897 1.17 91.08 65.45
C LYS A 897 2.25 90.00 65.62
N LEU A 898 2.79 89.41 64.55
CA LEU A 898 2.37 89.10 63.14
C LEU A 898 3.37 87.99 62.68
N ALA A 899 3.26 87.17 61.62
CA ALA A 899 2.73 87.24 60.23
C ALA A 899 2.36 85.80 59.77
N THR A 900 1.38 85.46 58.91
CA THR A 900 1.01 85.86 57.52
C THR A 900 2.07 85.41 56.47
N ASP A 901 1.81 84.81 55.29
CA ASP A 901 0.62 84.61 54.39
C ASP A 901 0.92 83.45 53.35
N LEU A 902 0.10 82.92 52.40
CA LEU A 902 -1.33 83.02 51.96
C LEU A 902 -1.76 81.76 51.10
N THR A 903 -2.79 81.01 51.53
CA THR A 903 -3.99 80.49 50.79
C THR A 903 -4.05 79.84 49.37
N MET A 904 -4.86 78.76 49.27
CA MET A 904 -6.04 78.50 48.38
C MET A 904 -6.01 78.02 46.89
N VAL A 905 -6.89 77.02 46.64
CA VAL A 905 -7.98 76.92 45.60
C VAL A 905 -7.82 76.09 44.28
N ASN A 906 -8.90 75.32 44.02
CA ASN A 906 -9.48 74.66 42.82
C ASN A 906 -8.78 73.56 41.96
N GLU A 907 -9.45 72.39 41.95
CA GLU A 907 -10.09 71.65 40.83
C GLU A 907 -9.41 71.31 39.47
N THR A 908 -9.78 70.10 39.01
CA THR A 908 -9.91 69.55 37.63
C THR A 908 -8.70 69.12 36.78
N ASP A 909 -8.78 67.83 36.39
CA ASP A 909 -8.57 67.22 35.06
C ASP A 909 -7.24 67.24 34.28
N THR A 910 -6.63 66.03 34.28
CA THR A 910 -6.13 65.27 33.11
C THR A 910 -4.83 65.65 32.36
N SER A 911 -4.19 64.56 31.89
CA SER A 911 -3.46 64.40 30.62
C SER A 911 -1.90 64.50 30.57
N ILE A 912 -1.29 63.33 30.30
CA ILE A 912 -0.43 63.01 29.14
C ILE A 912 0.96 63.70 28.94
N SER A 913 1.92 62.90 28.45
CA SER A 913 3.05 63.25 27.53
C SER A 913 4.44 63.69 28.07
N TYR A 914 5.40 62.75 27.99
CA TYR A 914 6.73 62.87 27.33
C TYR A 914 7.78 63.92 27.87
N ARG A 915 9.09 63.93 27.50
CA ARG A 915 9.88 63.17 26.50
C ARG A 915 11.41 63.16 26.81
N HIS A 916 12.10 62.08 26.39
CA HIS A 916 13.49 62.05 25.82
C HIS A 916 14.70 62.55 26.68
N GLN A 917 15.98 62.29 26.35
CA GLN A 917 16.73 61.61 25.23
C GLN A 917 18.12 61.13 25.78
N GLU A 918 19.00 60.32 25.17
CA GLU A 918 19.08 59.54 23.91
C GLU A 918 20.15 58.40 24.04
N GLY A 919 20.38 57.57 23.00
CA GLY A 919 21.60 56.74 22.83
C GLY A 919 21.39 55.21 22.92
N THR A 920 20.66 54.51 22.04
CA THR A 920 20.87 54.21 20.60
C THR A 920 22.19 53.50 20.22
N GLN A 921 22.28 52.62 19.20
CA GLN A 921 21.38 51.58 18.64
C GLN A 921 22.14 50.87 17.47
N LYS A 922 21.87 49.58 17.18
CA LYS A 922 21.86 48.90 15.83
C LYS A 922 22.12 47.38 15.95
N LYS A 923 21.54 46.48 15.13
CA LYS A 923 20.38 46.60 14.21
C LYS A 923 19.82 45.19 13.90
N TYR A 924 18.51 45.04 13.81
CA TYR A 924 17.83 43.95 13.09
C TYR A 924 17.10 44.53 11.86
N SER A 925 16.67 43.67 10.94
CA SER A 925 15.81 44.03 9.80
C SER A 925 14.86 42.88 9.45
N ILE A 926 13.57 43.20 9.22
CA ILE A 926 12.53 42.26 8.81
C ILE A 926 11.71 42.90 7.67
N SER A 927 11.61 42.20 6.55
CA SER A 927 10.61 42.28 5.47
C SER A 927 11.01 41.26 4.38
N ASN A 928 10.14 40.62 3.60
CA ASN A 928 8.71 40.78 3.33
C ASN A 928 8.09 39.42 2.94
N ILE A 929 6.75 39.27 3.05
CA ILE A 929 5.77 38.63 2.11
C ILE A 929 6.13 37.21 1.57
N GLU A 930 5.29 36.17 1.61
CA GLU A 930 3.84 36.10 1.26
C GLU A 930 3.07 35.01 2.05
N LEU A 931 1.76 34.85 1.80
CA LEU A 931 0.93 33.78 2.37
C LEU A 931 0.96 32.52 1.48
N ASP A 932 0.84 31.34 2.09
CA ASP A 932 -0.36 30.49 1.83
C ASP A 932 -0.66 29.58 3.04
N SER A 933 -1.68 28.73 2.93
CA SER A 933 -2.52 28.27 4.02
C SER A 933 -2.76 26.75 4.01
N SER A 934 -2.46 26.08 5.14
CA SER A 934 -3.05 24.78 5.57
C SER A 934 -2.37 24.28 6.85
N THR A 935 -2.87 23.16 7.41
CA THR A 935 -2.27 22.39 8.53
C THR A 935 -2.28 23.03 9.94
N LEU A 936 -3.41 23.59 10.38
CA LEU A 936 -3.69 23.78 11.81
C LEU A 936 -5.10 23.32 12.24
N ILE A 937 -5.50 22.12 11.82
CA ILE A 937 -6.64 21.36 12.37
C ILE A 937 -6.17 19.91 12.59
N SER A 938 -6.80 19.20 13.55
CA SER A 938 -6.57 17.81 13.96
C SER A 938 -5.24 17.47 14.67
N ARG A 939 -5.06 18.07 15.87
CA ARG A 939 -4.66 17.30 17.07
C ARG A 939 -5.58 17.65 18.25
N LEU A 940 -6.78 17.07 18.19
CA LEU A 940 -7.55 16.55 19.33
C LEU A 940 -7.73 15.05 19.04
#